data_AF-A0A9P9J6F6-F1
#
_entry.id   AF-A0A9P9J6F6-F1
#
_cell.length_a   1.000
_cell.length_b   1.000
_cell.length_c   1.000
_cell.angle_alpha   90.00
_cell.angle_beta   90.00
_cell.angle_gamma   90.00
#
_symmetry.space_group_name_H-M   'P 1'
#
loop_
_entity.id
_entity.type
_entity.pdbx_description
1 polymer ?
#
loop_
_entity_poly.entity_id
_entity_poly.type
_entity_poly.pdbx_seq_one_letter_code
_entity_poly.pdbx_strand_id
1 'polypeptide(L)'
;MSTLTNPDVPKGRPAFIPLEANPELMTTLIHKLGVSEALQIHDVYSLTDPDLLAFIPRPALALLLVFPVSATYESHRMAEDGQTEPYRGKGEGEPVIWWRQTIRNACGLMGILHAVSNGPARSFIQEGSTIDDIIKKSIPLTGTERSKVLEESHGLATAHFEAASVGDTPAPAATDDIDLHYVCFVKGNDGALWELDGRRQGPLRRGDLNDDEDVLSEKGLNLGVLKFLEREGGDLRFSAVALAGTDIPLTSGSPLMVIGIARWLLGKGLEHNGVLLGNDASGKTTLLYRLKLGEAVQVIPTIGINVETIEFADGGSITLWDVGGCDQMRHLVRFYILKERFLVFLHDCSDAERLDYSIEQLQRALGWMSEFGCRYMWILLNKQDLLPPAEREAIVNKIRNRFESEISPYQNSHCIKVVDLPGLSTASGEQLDVVVKDIRDTLQQTPQPSQKTTAAQVEELEKGPREEELVDRVKEANAQADDPNHFWAAFVQGGLESWDHYAHLRAGYFVLFEGLSGGSSLLDCASHFLGLLKELRQKNPAKFRNTAHRTMTIFWLYQIQLAAVAYKTEKHLEEFPSRADFGQIMLLTPSLMNTGLWKAYYSKDLMFSPAARENWHLPDLQPLPPFKGKKVVSEPSPSTEKDHYKLPRFAFSVVQKTLTSKLRRGGVVKQALAALQSSTIRLRAADPSVPPYSETQAYFWIQFVHASLRSLDVTSSAPAFDGPATALSFEAFRTLFDVTGAEWRRYYTQDLWEDISSRMSFVNPDLKPLPNVFASPSQAKVDLARLRMANAVTNRLATPAELPPREELDFNAAIVVDEANLIPGSSLNVGIHASLLQYLHRHLSTEKGGTSGKAAAKTALDLSETLGATQSMFWVQQAQLCMAVSGSATFEEFVTKNPHLAYEDLPLSYYSPELWWSSEAKEVFVPPDRRPLSSIISSLTSR
;
A
#
# COMPACT_ATOMS: atom_id res chain seq x y z
N MET A 1 18.25 20.55 -30.46
CA MET A 1 19.27 19.48 -30.29
C MET A 1 20.12 19.42 -31.56
N SER A 2 21.40 19.11 -31.44
CA SER A 2 22.27 18.84 -32.60
C SER A 2 21.72 17.63 -33.37
N THR A 3 21.73 17.66 -34.71
CA THR A 3 21.36 16.49 -35.53
C THR A 3 22.26 15.27 -35.28
N LEU A 4 23.40 15.47 -34.60
CA LEU A 4 24.36 14.42 -34.24
C LEU A 4 24.01 13.67 -32.95
N THR A 5 23.07 14.15 -32.13
CA THR A 5 22.74 13.53 -30.82
C THR A 5 21.29 13.04 -30.74
N ASN A 6 20.52 13.12 -31.83
CA ASN A 6 19.17 12.56 -31.86
C ASN A 6 19.27 11.03 -32.10
N PRO A 7 18.77 10.17 -31.20
CA PRO A 7 18.80 8.72 -31.39
C PRO A 7 17.96 8.23 -32.58
N ASP A 8 17.01 9.04 -33.05
CA ASP A 8 16.04 8.59 -34.02
C ASP A 8 16.50 8.52 -35.48
N VAL A 9 15.74 7.75 -36.25
CA VAL A 9 15.85 7.69 -37.71
C VAL A 9 15.45 9.03 -38.36
N PRO A 10 16.01 9.39 -39.53
CA PRO A 10 15.65 10.62 -40.23
C PRO A 10 14.14 10.76 -40.53
N LYS A 11 13.63 12.00 -40.56
CA LYS A 11 12.22 12.34 -40.80
C LYS A 11 11.70 11.72 -42.12
N GLY A 12 10.50 11.13 -42.10
CA GLY A 12 9.84 10.51 -43.27
C GLY A 12 9.59 9.00 -43.18
N ARG A 13 9.91 8.37 -42.04
CA ARG A 13 9.66 6.96 -41.71
C ARG A 13 8.48 6.80 -40.73
N PRO A 14 7.89 5.59 -40.58
CA PRO A 14 6.87 5.34 -39.56
C PRO A 14 7.38 5.72 -38.16
N ALA A 15 6.48 6.23 -37.32
CA ALA A 15 6.83 6.73 -35.99
C ALA A 15 5.90 6.12 -34.93
N PHE A 16 6.48 5.57 -33.88
CA PHE A 16 5.76 4.94 -32.77
C PHE A 16 5.84 5.83 -31.52
N ILE A 17 4.93 5.59 -30.58
CA ILE A 17 5.00 6.21 -29.26
C ILE A 17 6.22 5.62 -28.52
N PRO A 18 7.15 6.42 -27.98
CA PRO A 18 8.25 5.94 -27.16
C PRO A 18 7.77 5.06 -26.00
N LEU A 19 8.44 3.93 -25.79
CA LEU A 19 8.05 2.98 -24.74
C LEU A 19 8.69 3.36 -23.39
N GLU A 20 7.86 3.53 -22.37
CA GLU A 20 8.30 3.71 -20.98
C GLU A 20 9.03 2.45 -20.47
N ALA A 21 10.08 2.63 -19.67
CA ALA A 21 10.84 1.53 -19.05
C ALA A 21 10.07 1.00 -17.84
N ASN A 22 8.94 0.35 -18.12
CA ASN A 22 7.98 -0.10 -17.13
C ASN A 22 7.73 -1.61 -17.30
N PRO A 23 8.14 -2.45 -16.34
CA PRO A 23 8.04 -3.90 -16.47
C PRO A 23 6.64 -4.42 -16.73
N GLU A 24 5.59 -3.83 -16.13
CA GLU A 24 4.20 -4.29 -16.32
C GLU A 24 3.73 -4.04 -17.75
N LEU A 25 4.04 -2.85 -18.29
CA LEU A 25 3.73 -2.48 -19.67
C LEU A 25 4.47 -3.36 -20.67
N MET A 26 5.78 -3.55 -20.46
CA MET A 26 6.61 -4.36 -21.34
C MET A 26 6.22 -5.85 -21.27
N THR A 27 5.83 -6.34 -20.09
CA THR A 27 5.27 -7.70 -19.90
C THR A 27 3.96 -7.87 -20.65
N THR A 28 3.04 -6.91 -20.53
CA THR A 28 1.77 -6.93 -21.27
C THR A 28 2.01 -6.94 -22.78
N LEU A 29 2.99 -6.17 -23.26
CA LEU A 29 3.34 -6.12 -24.68
C LEU A 29 3.87 -7.47 -25.19
N ILE A 30 4.80 -8.13 -24.47
CA ILE A 30 5.32 -9.43 -24.91
C ILE A 30 4.25 -10.52 -24.91
N HIS A 31 3.32 -10.51 -23.94
CA HIS A 31 2.21 -11.47 -23.91
C HIS A 31 1.24 -11.27 -25.06
N LYS A 32 0.89 -10.00 -25.38
CA LYS A 32 0.08 -9.67 -26.57
C LYS A 32 0.73 -10.09 -27.89
N LEU A 33 2.06 -10.03 -27.96
CA LEU A 33 2.82 -10.47 -29.13
C LEU A 33 2.91 -12.00 -29.24
N GLY A 34 2.53 -12.73 -28.18
CA GLY A 34 2.46 -14.19 -28.12
C GLY A 34 3.62 -14.87 -27.40
N VAL A 35 4.32 -14.15 -26.54
CA VAL A 35 5.26 -14.76 -25.58
C VAL A 35 4.47 -15.36 -24.43
N SER A 36 4.85 -16.56 -23.99
CA SER A 36 4.24 -17.26 -22.85
C SER A 36 4.24 -16.42 -21.57
N GLU A 37 3.18 -16.53 -20.78
CA GLU A 37 3.07 -15.92 -19.44
C GLU A 37 4.15 -16.41 -18.47
N ALA A 38 4.87 -17.48 -18.81
CA ALA A 38 6.03 -17.97 -18.08
C ALA A 38 7.23 -17.01 -18.10
N LEU A 39 7.28 -16.05 -19.04
CA LEU A 39 8.30 -15.00 -19.06
C LEU A 39 7.66 -13.64 -18.74
N GLN A 40 8.37 -12.85 -17.94
CA GLN A 40 7.98 -11.51 -17.56
C GLN A 40 9.20 -10.59 -17.55
N ILE A 41 8.96 -9.29 -17.69
CA ILE A 41 9.97 -8.26 -17.50
C ILE A 41 9.97 -7.87 -16.02
N HIS A 42 11.15 -7.67 -15.44
CA HIS A 42 11.36 -7.31 -14.03
C HIS A 42 12.22 -6.04 -13.93
N ASP A 43 11.97 -5.21 -12.93
CA ASP A 43 12.83 -4.07 -12.61
C ASP A 43 14.21 -4.54 -12.11
N VAL A 44 15.26 -3.84 -12.54
CA VAL A 44 16.62 -4.04 -12.05
C VAL A 44 16.98 -2.86 -11.14
N TYR A 45 16.71 -3.01 -9.84
CA TYR A 45 16.93 -1.94 -8.84
C TYR A 45 18.40 -1.59 -8.62
N SER A 46 19.31 -2.53 -8.88
CA SER A 46 20.76 -2.30 -8.83
C SER A 46 21.48 -3.22 -9.80
N LEU A 47 22.58 -2.74 -10.37
CA LEU A 47 23.48 -3.52 -11.24
C LEU A 47 24.72 -4.03 -10.50
N THR A 48 24.90 -3.64 -9.25
CA THR A 48 26.12 -3.93 -8.46
C THR A 48 25.82 -4.52 -7.10
N ASP A 49 24.57 -4.43 -6.62
CA ASP A 49 24.14 -4.99 -5.33
C ASP A 49 23.58 -6.41 -5.57
N PRO A 50 24.25 -7.47 -5.07
CA PRO A 50 23.81 -8.85 -5.27
C PRO A 50 22.42 -9.16 -4.68
N ASP A 51 22.05 -8.52 -3.57
CA ASP A 51 20.78 -8.80 -2.89
C ASP A 51 19.60 -8.22 -3.67
N LEU A 52 19.78 -7.04 -4.27
CA LEU A 52 18.79 -6.43 -5.14
C LEU A 52 18.69 -7.11 -6.51
N LEU A 53 19.79 -7.68 -7.01
CA LEU A 53 19.80 -8.53 -8.21
C LEU A 53 19.11 -9.88 -7.98
N ALA A 54 19.11 -10.39 -6.74
CA ALA A 54 18.48 -11.65 -6.37
C ALA A 54 16.94 -11.62 -6.44
N PHE A 55 16.32 -10.44 -6.49
CA PHE A 55 14.89 -10.29 -6.73
C PHE A 55 14.45 -10.71 -8.13
N ILE A 56 15.38 -10.75 -9.10
CA ILE A 56 15.08 -11.09 -10.48
C ILE A 56 15.20 -12.61 -10.64
N PRO A 57 14.15 -13.31 -11.12
CA PRO A 57 14.21 -14.74 -11.36
C PRO A 57 15.41 -15.12 -12.24
N ARG A 58 16.04 -16.26 -11.95
CA ARG A 58 17.21 -16.77 -12.69
C ARG A 58 16.84 -18.07 -13.41
N PRO A 59 17.33 -18.29 -14.65
CA PRO A 59 18.24 -17.43 -15.39
C PRO A 59 17.58 -16.17 -15.96
N ALA A 60 18.29 -15.05 -15.90
CA ALA A 60 17.91 -13.83 -16.60
C ALA A 60 18.25 -13.98 -18.09
N LEU A 61 17.24 -13.96 -18.95
CA LEU A 61 17.38 -14.28 -20.37
C LEU A 61 17.83 -13.09 -21.23
N ALA A 62 17.43 -11.88 -20.82
CA ALA A 62 17.83 -10.64 -21.46
C ALA A 62 17.90 -9.50 -20.44
N LEU A 63 18.74 -8.50 -20.72
CA LEU A 63 18.82 -7.25 -19.96
C LEU A 63 18.66 -6.09 -20.93
N LEU A 64 17.70 -5.20 -20.67
CA LEU A 64 17.50 -3.98 -21.44
C LEU A 64 17.94 -2.80 -20.58
N LEU A 65 18.74 -1.91 -21.15
CA LEU A 65 19.19 -0.66 -20.54
C LEU A 65 18.61 0.51 -21.34
N VAL A 66 18.00 1.48 -20.65
CA VAL A 66 17.65 2.80 -21.22
C VAL A 66 18.50 3.89 -20.59
N PHE A 67 19.01 4.81 -21.41
CA PHE A 67 19.91 5.89 -20.98
C PHE A 67 19.86 7.08 -21.96
N PRO A 68 20.26 8.30 -21.54
CA PRO A 68 20.36 9.46 -22.42
C PRO A 68 21.53 9.34 -23.38
N VAL A 69 21.28 9.64 -24.65
CA VAL A 69 22.29 9.66 -25.70
C VAL A 69 23.15 10.91 -25.57
N SER A 70 24.35 10.72 -25.02
CA SER A 70 25.35 11.77 -24.90
C SER A 70 26.17 11.93 -26.19
N ALA A 71 26.83 13.08 -26.36
CA ALA A 71 27.77 13.28 -27.47
C ALA A 71 29.00 12.35 -27.36
N THR A 72 29.38 11.98 -26.13
CA THR A 72 30.46 11.04 -25.83
C THR A 72 30.08 9.64 -26.32
N TYR A 73 28.88 9.18 -25.95
CA TYR A 73 28.31 7.92 -26.41
C TYR A 73 28.29 7.82 -27.94
N GLU A 74 27.74 8.82 -28.63
CA GLU A 74 27.64 8.81 -30.09
C GLU A 74 29.02 8.74 -30.76
N SER A 75 29.99 9.48 -30.24
CA SER A 75 31.36 9.47 -30.77
C SER A 75 32.00 8.09 -30.64
N HIS A 76 31.81 7.40 -29.51
CA HIS A 76 32.32 6.05 -29.30
C HIS A 76 31.60 5.02 -30.17
N ARG A 77 30.27 5.08 -30.25
CA ARG A 77 29.46 4.21 -31.11
C ARG A 77 29.89 4.33 -32.57
N MET A 78 30.05 5.55 -33.07
CA MET A 78 30.50 5.79 -34.45
C MET A 78 31.93 5.28 -34.69
N ALA A 79 32.81 5.37 -33.69
CA ALA A 79 34.17 4.86 -33.80
C ALA A 79 34.22 3.31 -33.82
N GLU A 80 33.37 2.64 -33.03
CA GLU A 80 33.23 1.17 -32.99
C GLU A 80 32.56 0.64 -34.27
N ASP A 81 31.49 1.29 -34.72
CA ASP A 81 30.78 0.95 -35.95
C ASP A 81 31.64 1.21 -37.19
N GLY A 82 32.46 2.27 -37.20
CA GLY A 82 33.34 2.63 -38.31
C GLY A 82 34.47 1.63 -38.58
N GLN A 83 34.74 0.72 -37.62
CA GLN A 83 35.72 -0.36 -37.75
C GLN A 83 35.08 -1.70 -38.16
N THR A 84 33.74 -1.74 -38.33
CA THR A 84 32.97 -2.96 -38.50
C THR A 84 32.20 -2.94 -39.81
N GLU A 85 32.30 -4.02 -40.59
CA GLU A 85 31.50 -4.17 -41.82
C GLU A 85 30.01 -4.35 -41.51
N PRO A 86 29.08 -3.84 -42.34
CA PRO A 86 27.65 -4.02 -42.13
C PRO A 86 27.25 -5.49 -42.02
N TYR A 87 26.43 -5.82 -41.02
CA TYR A 87 26.01 -7.18 -40.77
C TYR A 87 25.10 -7.72 -41.88
N ARG A 88 25.51 -8.84 -42.49
CA ARG A 88 24.81 -9.51 -43.60
C ARG A 88 24.34 -10.93 -43.26
N GLY A 89 24.34 -11.29 -41.98
CA GLY A 89 23.84 -12.60 -41.53
C GLY A 89 22.38 -12.82 -41.92
N LYS A 90 22.07 -14.07 -42.28
CA LYS A 90 20.71 -14.59 -42.52
C LYS A 90 20.69 -16.11 -42.36
N GLY A 91 19.52 -16.67 -42.04
CA GLY A 91 19.27 -18.11 -41.93
C GLY A 91 19.26 -18.63 -40.48
N GLU A 92 18.81 -19.88 -40.30
CA GLU A 92 18.61 -20.50 -38.98
C GLU A 92 19.90 -20.70 -38.17
N GLY A 93 21.06 -20.64 -38.83
CA GLY A 93 22.36 -20.85 -38.19
C GLY A 93 22.96 -19.61 -37.52
N GLU A 94 22.25 -18.47 -37.51
CA GLU A 94 22.75 -17.27 -36.84
C GLU A 94 22.70 -17.41 -35.31
N PRO A 95 23.72 -16.89 -34.59
CA PRO A 95 23.75 -16.95 -33.12
C PRO A 95 22.66 -16.08 -32.48
N VAL A 96 22.29 -14.99 -33.17
CA VAL A 96 21.23 -14.05 -32.77
C VAL A 96 20.50 -13.52 -34.00
N ILE A 97 19.19 -13.27 -33.86
CA ILE A 97 18.38 -12.48 -34.79
C ILE A 97 18.43 -11.01 -34.39
N TRP A 98 18.86 -10.18 -35.32
CA TRP A 98 18.96 -8.73 -35.17
C TRP A 98 18.17 -8.00 -36.25
N TRP A 99 17.54 -6.90 -35.85
CA TRP A 99 16.76 -6.01 -36.70
C TRP A 99 17.32 -4.60 -36.60
N ARG A 100 17.51 -3.95 -37.75
CA ARG A 100 17.87 -2.54 -37.78
C ARG A 100 16.65 -1.69 -37.44
N GLN A 101 16.84 -0.68 -36.61
CA GLN A 101 15.77 0.28 -36.31
C GLN A 101 15.56 1.20 -37.53
N THR A 102 14.36 1.16 -38.07
CA THR A 102 13.91 2.01 -39.20
C THR A 102 12.64 2.78 -38.87
N ILE A 103 11.98 2.44 -37.75
CA ILE A 103 10.82 3.11 -37.18
C ILE A 103 11.31 4.09 -36.12
N ARG A 104 10.83 5.33 -36.21
CA ARG A 104 11.13 6.40 -35.26
C ARG A 104 10.53 6.09 -33.89
N ASN A 105 11.26 6.38 -32.82
CA ASN A 105 10.86 6.19 -31.43
C ASN A 105 10.57 4.72 -31.04
N ALA A 106 11.01 3.75 -31.85
CA ALA A 106 10.76 2.33 -31.62
C ALA A 106 11.85 1.61 -30.82
N CYS A 107 12.86 2.30 -30.28
CA CYS A 107 14.02 1.66 -29.64
C CYS A 107 13.62 0.69 -28.50
N GLY A 108 12.62 1.04 -27.68
CA GLY A 108 12.08 0.14 -26.64
C GLY A 108 11.43 -1.12 -27.23
N LEU A 109 10.67 -0.99 -28.32
CA LEU A 109 10.12 -2.14 -29.05
C LEU A 109 11.22 -3.00 -29.66
N MET A 110 12.25 -2.37 -30.25
CA MET A 110 13.40 -3.09 -30.80
C MET A 110 14.10 -3.91 -29.71
N GLY A 111 14.34 -3.30 -28.54
CA GLY A 111 14.92 -3.97 -27.39
C GLY A 111 14.09 -5.18 -26.93
N ILE A 112 12.76 -5.05 -26.89
CA ILE A 112 11.85 -6.16 -26.56
C ILE A 112 11.94 -7.29 -27.59
N LEU A 113 11.85 -6.97 -28.89
CA LEU A 113 11.96 -7.97 -29.95
C LEU A 113 13.30 -8.69 -29.90
N HIS A 114 14.38 -7.96 -29.65
CA HIS A 114 15.71 -8.53 -29.44
C HIS A 114 15.77 -9.43 -28.20
N ALA A 115 15.13 -9.05 -27.09
CA ALA A 115 15.12 -9.82 -25.86
C ALA A 115 14.38 -11.16 -26.02
N VAL A 116 13.18 -11.16 -26.59
CA VAL A 116 12.33 -12.37 -26.63
C VAL A 116 12.62 -13.29 -27.81
N SER A 117 13.23 -12.77 -28.88
CA SER A 117 13.48 -13.56 -30.11
C SER A 117 14.82 -14.31 -30.09
N ASN A 118 15.63 -14.14 -29.05
CA ASN A 118 16.99 -14.65 -28.96
C ASN A 118 17.21 -15.56 -27.74
N GLY A 119 18.23 -16.43 -27.83
CA GLY A 119 18.60 -17.33 -26.76
C GLY A 119 17.44 -18.23 -26.29
N PRO A 120 17.42 -18.62 -25.01
CA PRO A 120 16.36 -19.46 -24.46
C PRO A 120 14.97 -18.80 -24.49
N ALA A 121 14.87 -17.47 -24.59
CA ALA A 121 13.56 -16.80 -24.62
C ALA A 121 12.74 -17.18 -25.85
N ARG A 122 13.40 -17.49 -26.97
CA ARG A 122 12.75 -17.89 -28.23
C ARG A 122 11.87 -19.13 -28.10
N SER A 123 12.17 -20.04 -27.15
CA SER A 123 11.36 -21.25 -26.94
C SER A 123 10.03 -21.00 -26.21
N PHE A 124 9.82 -19.80 -25.68
CA PHE A 124 8.58 -19.40 -24.99
C PHE A 124 7.58 -18.70 -25.92
N ILE A 125 7.90 -18.59 -27.20
CA ILE A 125 7.01 -17.99 -28.19
C ILE A 125 5.96 -19.01 -28.64
N GLN A 126 4.69 -18.63 -28.55
CA GLN A 126 3.56 -19.45 -28.98
C GLN A 126 3.53 -19.54 -30.50
N GLU A 127 3.36 -20.75 -31.03
CA GLU A 127 3.26 -20.98 -32.48
C GLU A 127 2.04 -20.29 -33.07
N GLY A 128 2.22 -19.63 -34.23
CA GLY A 128 1.16 -18.89 -34.92
C GLY A 128 0.87 -17.51 -34.33
N SER A 129 1.64 -17.06 -33.33
CA SER A 129 1.55 -15.71 -32.78
C SER A 129 2.16 -14.65 -33.69
N THR A 130 1.85 -13.38 -33.42
CA THR A 130 2.40 -12.23 -34.15
C THR A 130 3.93 -12.27 -34.19
N ILE A 131 4.59 -12.59 -33.08
CA ILE A 131 6.05 -12.62 -33.02
C ILE A 131 6.66 -13.86 -33.67
N ASP A 132 6.01 -15.03 -33.59
CA ASP A 132 6.40 -16.23 -34.32
C ASP A 132 6.42 -15.97 -35.84
N ASP A 133 5.35 -15.35 -36.35
CA ASP A 133 5.24 -14.95 -37.76
C ASP A 133 6.35 -13.97 -38.19
N ILE A 134 6.65 -12.97 -37.35
CA ILE A 134 7.72 -12.00 -37.60
C ILE A 134 9.07 -12.70 -37.66
N ILE A 135 9.37 -13.60 -36.73
CA ILE A 135 10.63 -14.35 -36.67
C ILE A 135 10.76 -15.23 -37.91
N LYS A 136 9.75 -16.04 -38.23
CA LYS A 136 9.74 -16.93 -39.41
C LYS A 136 10.00 -16.17 -40.72
N LYS A 137 9.36 -15.00 -40.90
CA LYS A 137 9.58 -14.13 -42.07
C LYS A 137 10.95 -13.46 -42.07
N SER A 138 11.53 -13.18 -40.90
CA SER A 138 12.79 -12.47 -40.75
C SER A 138 14.03 -13.37 -40.93
N ILE A 139 13.95 -14.65 -40.57
CA ILE A 139 15.07 -15.59 -40.67
C ILE A 139 15.76 -15.61 -42.05
N PRO A 140 15.06 -15.73 -43.19
CA PRO A 140 15.71 -15.78 -44.51
C PRO A 140 16.23 -14.43 -45.03
N LEU A 141 15.98 -13.33 -44.30
CA LEU A 141 16.24 -11.96 -44.75
C LEU A 141 17.48 -11.37 -44.08
N THR A 142 18.11 -10.39 -44.73
CA THR A 142 19.21 -9.59 -44.15
C THR A 142 18.69 -8.45 -43.28
N GLY A 143 19.54 -7.84 -42.44
CA GLY A 143 19.12 -6.89 -41.40
C GLY A 143 18.21 -5.73 -41.87
N THR A 144 18.44 -5.16 -43.06
CA THR A 144 17.59 -4.07 -43.59
C THR A 144 16.27 -4.60 -44.18
N GLU A 145 16.27 -5.81 -44.72
CA GLU A 145 15.05 -6.46 -45.24
C GLU A 145 14.15 -6.92 -44.09
N ARG A 146 14.73 -7.40 -42.99
CA ARG A 146 14.02 -7.73 -41.75
C ARG A 146 13.25 -6.54 -41.18
N SER A 147 13.83 -5.34 -41.25
CA SER A 147 13.17 -4.14 -40.77
C SER A 147 11.86 -3.84 -41.51
N LYS A 148 11.76 -4.18 -42.80
CA LYS A 148 10.50 -4.02 -43.56
C LYS A 148 9.40 -4.93 -43.04
N VAL A 149 9.74 -6.14 -42.57
CA VAL A 149 8.78 -7.04 -41.93
C VAL A 149 8.16 -6.40 -40.69
N LEU A 150 8.94 -5.63 -39.93
CA LEU A 150 8.44 -4.88 -38.77
C LEU A 150 7.58 -3.68 -39.20
N GLU A 151 8.01 -2.91 -40.21
CA GLU A 151 7.28 -1.76 -40.75
C GLU A 151 5.88 -2.15 -41.30
N GLU A 152 5.74 -3.36 -41.85
CA GLU A 152 4.50 -3.86 -42.46
C GLU A 152 3.59 -4.65 -41.48
N SER A 153 4.07 -4.94 -40.27
CA SER A 153 3.35 -5.75 -39.28
C SER A 153 2.30 -4.95 -38.50
N HIS A 154 1.04 -5.10 -38.89
CA HIS A 154 -0.09 -4.42 -38.24
C HIS A 154 -0.32 -4.93 -36.81
N GLY A 155 -0.20 -6.24 -36.58
CA GLY A 155 -0.35 -6.81 -35.24
C GLY A 155 0.69 -6.28 -34.26
N LEU A 156 1.93 -6.09 -34.73
CA LEU A 156 3.00 -5.46 -33.96
C LEU A 156 2.69 -4.00 -33.63
N ALA A 157 2.25 -3.23 -34.63
CA ALA A 157 1.91 -1.82 -34.45
C ALA A 157 0.74 -1.62 -33.47
N THR A 158 -0.31 -2.44 -33.56
CA THR A 158 -1.46 -2.39 -32.65
C THR A 158 -1.06 -2.74 -31.23
N ALA A 159 -0.34 -3.86 -31.03
CA ALA A 159 0.10 -4.27 -29.70
C ALA A 159 1.01 -3.21 -29.05
N HIS A 160 1.93 -2.62 -29.82
CA HIS A 160 2.79 -1.53 -29.38
C HIS A 160 1.98 -0.29 -28.98
N PHE A 161 1.04 0.16 -29.83
CA PHE A 161 0.23 1.34 -29.57
C PHE A 161 -0.61 1.18 -28.30
N GLU A 162 -1.25 0.02 -28.12
CA GLU A 162 -2.05 -0.27 -26.93
C GLU A 162 -1.19 -0.30 -25.66
N ALA A 163 0.01 -0.89 -25.71
CA ALA A 163 0.90 -0.93 -24.55
C ALA A 163 1.44 0.47 -24.21
N ALA A 164 1.99 1.18 -25.20
CA ALA A 164 2.59 2.49 -25.01
C ALA A 164 1.60 3.59 -24.58
N SER A 165 0.29 3.34 -24.63
CA SER A 165 -0.76 4.29 -24.24
C SER A 165 -1.19 4.18 -22.76
N VAL A 166 -0.69 3.22 -21.99
CA VAL A 166 -1.19 2.86 -20.64
C VAL A 166 -0.08 2.92 -19.56
N GLY A 167 1.06 3.59 -19.85
CA GLY A 167 2.16 3.76 -18.90
C GLY A 167 1.86 4.71 -17.73
N ASP A 168 2.77 4.75 -16.75
CA ASP A 168 2.65 5.61 -15.56
C ASP A 168 2.91 7.09 -15.89
N THR A 169 3.53 7.36 -17.05
CA THR A 169 3.76 8.70 -17.59
C THR A 169 2.90 8.98 -18.83
N PRO A 170 2.47 10.24 -19.05
CA PRO A 170 1.76 10.60 -20.27
C PRO A 170 2.60 10.31 -21.52
N ALA A 171 2.03 9.53 -22.44
CA ALA A 171 2.66 9.20 -23.71
C ALA A 171 2.99 10.47 -24.52
N PRO A 172 4.26 10.73 -24.89
CA PRO A 172 4.60 11.83 -25.79
C PRO A 172 4.07 11.54 -27.20
N ALA A 173 4.01 12.56 -28.05
CA ALA A 173 3.59 12.34 -29.42
C ALA A 173 4.62 11.45 -30.13
N ALA A 174 4.17 10.55 -31.00
CA ALA A 174 5.06 9.67 -31.75
C ALA A 174 6.12 10.43 -32.59
N THR A 175 5.89 11.72 -32.83
CA THR A 175 6.80 12.62 -33.57
C THR A 175 7.72 13.46 -32.69
N ASP A 176 7.68 13.33 -31.37
CA ASP A 176 8.55 14.08 -30.46
C ASP A 176 10.01 13.59 -30.56
N ASP A 177 10.95 14.49 -30.31
CA ASP A 177 12.39 14.16 -30.26
C ASP A 177 12.73 13.67 -28.85
N ILE A 178 13.14 12.41 -28.74
CA ILE A 178 13.50 11.77 -27.47
C ILE A 178 15.02 11.65 -27.39
N ASP A 179 15.61 12.00 -26.24
CA ASP A 179 17.06 11.89 -25.99
C ASP A 179 17.45 10.56 -25.33
N LEU A 180 16.49 9.70 -24.99
CA LEU A 180 16.71 8.37 -24.40
C LEU A 180 16.78 7.26 -25.46
N HIS A 181 17.60 6.24 -25.23
CA HIS A 181 17.76 5.10 -26.13
C HIS A 181 17.87 3.77 -25.37
N TYR A 182 17.32 2.70 -25.97
CA TYR A 182 17.38 1.34 -25.42
C TYR A 182 18.45 0.50 -26.11
N VAL A 183 19.15 -0.29 -25.31
CA VAL A 183 20.08 -1.34 -25.77
C VAL A 183 19.72 -2.65 -25.06
N CYS A 184 19.75 -3.77 -25.78
CA CYS A 184 19.44 -5.09 -25.25
C CYS A 184 20.68 -5.99 -25.21
N PHE A 185 20.86 -6.74 -24.13
CA PHE A 185 21.89 -7.75 -23.96
C PHE A 185 21.26 -9.13 -23.81
N VAL A 186 21.73 -10.11 -24.58
CA VAL A 186 21.22 -11.49 -24.57
C VAL A 186 22.35 -12.51 -24.64
N LYS A 187 22.13 -13.70 -24.08
CA LYS A 187 23.00 -14.86 -24.32
C LYS A 187 22.55 -15.54 -25.62
N GLY A 188 23.42 -15.55 -26.63
CA GLY A 188 23.16 -16.14 -27.94
C GLY A 188 23.14 -17.66 -27.90
N ASN A 189 22.69 -18.28 -28.99
CA ASN A 189 22.69 -19.76 -29.11
C ASN A 189 24.12 -20.35 -29.15
N ASP A 190 25.12 -19.51 -29.37
CA ASP A 190 26.55 -19.83 -29.30
C ASP A 190 27.14 -19.69 -27.89
N GLY A 191 26.32 -19.36 -26.89
CA GLY A 191 26.73 -19.17 -25.48
C GLY A 191 27.39 -17.82 -25.19
N ALA A 192 27.63 -16.99 -26.20
CA ALA A 192 28.23 -15.68 -26.04
C ALA A 192 27.20 -14.62 -25.61
N LEU A 193 27.66 -13.58 -24.89
CA LEU A 193 26.90 -12.37 -24.63
C LEU A 193 26.91 -11.46 -25.86
N TRP A 194 25.73 -11.06 -26.32
CA TRP A 194 25.54 -10.18 -27.47
C TRP A 194 24.84 -8.89 -27.06
N GLU A 195 25.35 -7.76 -27.55
CA GLU A 195 24.70 -6.45 -27.49
C GLU A 195 23.94 -6.20 -28.80
N LEU A 196 22.65 -5.92 -28.66
CA LEU A 196 21.70 -5.72 -29.73
C LEU A 196 21.16 -4.29 -29.66
N ASP A 197 21.68 -3.43 -30.54
CA ASP A 197 21.22 -2.06 -30.73
C ASP A 197 20.83 -1.88 -32.20
N GLY A 198 19.57 -1.51 -32.45
CA GLY A 198 19.05 -1.32 -33.81
C GLY A 198 19.68 -0.16 -34.58
N ARG A 199 20.41 0.75 -33.91
CA ARG A 199 21.07 1.91 -34.54
C ARG A 199 22.48 1.59 -35.08
N ARG A 200 23.05 0.45 -34.67
CA ARG A 200 24.39 0.01 -35.09
C ARG A 200 24.41 -0.62 -36.49
N GLN A 201 25.60 -0.91 -36.99
CA GLN A 201 25.80 -1.65 -38.24
C GLN A 201 25.50 -3.16 -38.13
N GLY A 202 25.34 -3.67 -36.90
CA GLY A 202 25.06 -5.07 -36.61
C GLY A 202 25.04 -5.39 -35.12
N PRO A 203 24.72 -6.64 -34.74
CA PRO A 203 24.86 -7.13 -33.38
C PRO A 203 26.34 -7.23 -32.98
N LEU A 204 26.67 -6.91 -31.73
CA LEU A 204 28.05 -6.93 -31.23
C LEU A 204 28.26 -8.07 -30.22
N ARG A 205 29.24 -8.93 -30.49
CA ARG A 205 29.65 -9.99 -29.57
C ARG A 205 30.55 -9.41 -28.47
N ARG A 206 30.16 -9.51 -27.20
CA ARG A 206 30.88 -8.93 -26.06
C ARG A 206 31.82 -9.90 -25.35
N GLY A 207 31.56 -11.20 -25.43
CA GLY A 207 32.42 -12.25 -24.86
C GLY A 207 31.64 -13.52 -24.55
N ASP A 208 32.33 -14.55 -24.03
CA ASP A 208 31.74 -15.85 -23.71
C ASP A 208 31.19 -15.91 -22.27
N LEU A 209 29.99 -16.48 -22.10
CA LEU A 209 29.42 -16.84 -20.80
C LEU A 209 29.46 -18.35 -20.61
N ASN A 210 29.76 -18.80 -19.40
CA ASN A 210 29.70 -20.22 -19.04
C ASN A 210 28.24 -20.69 -19.01
N ASP A 211 27.98 -22.00 -19.02
CA ASP A 211 26.61 -22.55 -19.08
C ASP A 211 25.73 -22.11 -17.89
N ASP A 212 26.32 -21.95 -16.71
CA ASP A 212 25.70 -21.48 -15.47
C ASP A 212 25.61 -19.95 -15.35
N GLU A 213 26.26 -19.21 -16.26
CA GLU A 213 26.25 -17.75 -16.28
C GLU A 213 25.16 -17.22 -17.22
N ASP A 214 24.44 -16.19 -16.76
CA ASP A 214 23.45 -15.46 -17.55
C ASP A 214 23.82 -13.96 -17.68
N VAL A 215 22.92 -13.15 -18.27
CA VAL A 215 23.18 -11.72 -18.53
C VAL A 215 23.35 -10.86 -17.27
N LEU A 216 22.85 -11.32 -16.11
CA LEU A 216 22.98 -10.65 -14.80
C LEU A 216 24.01 -11.33 -13.89
N SER A 217 24.79 -12.29 -14.40
CA SER A 217 25.96 -12.80 -13.69
C SER A 217 27.02 -11.69 -13.57
N GLU A 218 27.93 -11.78 -12.59
CA GLU A 218 29.02 -10.80 -12.42
C GLU A 218 29.80 -10.61 -13.73
N LYS A 219 30.11 -11.71 -14.42
CA LYS A 219 30.79 -11.67 -15.72
C LYS A 219 29.90 -11.10 -16.82
N GLY A 220 28.60 -11.42 -16.84
CA GLY A 220 27.63 -10.84 -17.77
C GLY A 220 27.54 -9.32 -17.65
N LEU A 221 27.41 -8.81 -16.42
CA LEU A 221 27.37 -7.38 -16.11
C LEU A 221 28.67 -6.67 -16.49
N ASN A 222 29.83 -7.27 -16.17
CA ASN A 222 31.16 -6.74 -16.49
C ASN A 222 31.49 -6.77 -18.00
N LEU A 223 30.92 -7.70 -18.76
CA LEU A 223 31.07 -7.74 -20.22
C LEU A 223 30.08 -6.81 -20.94
N GLY A 224 28.92 -6.56 -20.35
CA GLY A 224 27.84 -5.74 -20.91
C GLY A 224 27.70 -4.37 -20.24
N VAL A 225 26.68 -4.24 -19.39
CA VAL A 225 26.13 -2.96 -18.91
C VAL A 225 27.08 -2.14 -18.02
N LEU A 226 27.95 -2.76 -17.21
CA LEU A 226 28.83 -1.98 -16.32
C LEU A 226 29.92 -1.26 -17.11
N LYS A 227 30.53 -1.93 -18.08
CA LYS A 227 31.47 -1.28 -19.03
C LYS A 227 30.82 -0.18 -19.85
N PHE A 228 29.51 -0.27 -20.06
CA PHE A 228 28.73 0.75 -20.73
C PHE A 228 28.61 2.00 -19.84
N LEU A 229 28.18 1.83 -18.58
CA LEU A 229 27.98 2.92 -17.63
C LEU A 229 29.29 3.60 -17.16
N GLU A 230 30.38 2.84 -17.01
CA GLU A 230 31.71 3.38 -16.67
C GLU A 230 32.20 4.46 -17.67
N ARG A 231 31.72 4.40 -18.92
CA ARG A 231 32.12 5.30 -19.99
C ARG A 231 31.28 6.57 -20.08
N GLU A 232 30.06 6.56 -19.53
CA GLU A 232 29.06 7.62 -19.72
C GLU A 232 29.00 8.68 -18.60
N GLY A 233 29.80 8.55 -17.54
CA GLY A 233 30.13 9.65 -16.63
C GLY A 233 28.95 10.36 -15.96
N GLY A 234 28.47 9.82 -14.83
CA GLY A 234 27.76 10.59 -13.79
C GLY A 234 26.33 11.09 -14.08
N ASP A 235 25.76 10.89 -15.28
CA ASP A 235 24.33 11.16 -15.53
C ASP A 235 23.48 10.05 -14.88
N LEU A 236 22.63 10.43 -13.92
CA LEU A 236 21.81 9.52 -13.13
C LEU A 236 20.54 9.04 -13.87
N ARG A 237 20.30 9.48 -15.11
CA ARG A 237 19.09 9.16 -15.89
C ARG A 237 19.18 7.83 -16.63
N PHE A 238 19.49 6.72 -15.97
CA PHE A 238 19.39 5.39 -16.58
C PHE A 238 18.36 4.51 -15.85
N SER A 239 17.80 3.54 -16.56
CA SER A 239 16.98 2.47 -15.99
C SER A 239 17.30 1.15 -16.69
N ALA A 240 17.12 0.03 -15.99
CA ALA A 240 17.36 -1.29 -16.51
C ALA A 240 16.23 -2.25 -16.13
N VAL A 241 15.86 -3.12 -17.07
CA VAL A 241 14.86 -4.16 -16.87
C VAL A 241 15.36 -5.49 -17.42
N ALA A 242 14.98 -6.60 -16.78
CA ALA A 242 15.43 -7.94 -17.16
C ALA A 242 14.26 -8.83 -17.57
N LEU A 243 14.42 -9.60 -18.65
CA LEU A 243 13.47 -10.64 -19.05
C LEU A 243 13.83 -11.94 -18.32
N ALA A 244 12.93 -12.43 -17.49
CA ALA A 244 13.12 -13.67 -16.74
C ALA A 244 11.79 -14.39 -16.49
N GLY A 245 11.85 -15.69 -16.24
CA GLY A 245 10.69 -16.52 -15.92
C GLY A 245 10.87 -17.27 -14.62
N THR A 246 9.76 -17.64 -13.97
CA THR A 246 9.80 -18.35 -12.67
C THR A 246 10.11 -19.85 -12.79
N ASP A 247 10.24 -20.39 -14.01
CA ASP A 247 10.63 -21.78 -14.27
C ASP A 247 11.24 -21.94 -15.69
N ILE A 248 12.54 -21.68 -15.88
CA ILE A 248 13.26 -22.02 -17.12
C ILE A 248 14.17 -23.23 -16.83
N PRO A 249 13.86 -24.43 -17.35
CA PRO A 249 14.68 -25.60 -17.07
C PRO A 249 16.03 -25.51 -17.80
N LEU A 250 17.14 -25.54 -17.05
CA LEU A 250 18.44 -25.91 -17.60
C LEU A 250 18.39 -27.39 -18.01
N THR A 251 18.94 -27.68 -19.18
CA THR A 251 18.72 -28.90 -19.93
C THR A 251 19.20 -30.19 -19.26
N SER A 252 18.45 -31.26 -19.55
CA SER A 252 18.81 -32.68 -19.57
C SER A 252 18.92 -33.46 -18.25
N GLY A 253 17.85 -34.24 -17.98
CA GLY A 253 17.97 -35.59 -17.40
C GLY A 253 17.61 -35.73 -15.92
N SER A 254 16.33 -36.00 -15.62
CA SER A 254 15.94 -37.06 -14.65
C SER A 254 14.40 -37.16 -14.46
N PRO A 255 13.86 -38.38 -14.24
CA PRO A 255 12.43 -38.68 -14.25
C PRO A 255 11.77 -38.44 -12.88
N LEU A 256 11.67 -37.18 -12.43
CA LEU A 256 10.86 -36.78 -11.27
C LEU A 256 9.59 -35.98 -11.66
N MET A 257 9.37 -35.78 -12.96
CA MET A 257 8.45 -34.77 -13.50
C MET A 257 6.97 -35.17 -13.54
N VAL A 258 6.59 -36.37 -13.10
CA VAL A 258 5.15 -36.74 -12.98
C VAL A 258 4.55 -36.27 -11.65
N ILE A 259 5.37 -35.86 -10.67
CA ILE A 259 4.89 -35.48 -9.33
C ILE A 259 4.63 -33.97 -9.19
N GLY A 260 5.26 -33.12 -10.01
CA GLY A 260 5.15 -31.65 -9.91
C GLY A 260 3.87 -31.05 -10.53
N ILE A 261 3.36 -31.62 -11.62
CA ILE A 261 2.16 -31.12 -12.33
C ILE A 261 0.89 -31.29 -11.48
N ALA A 262 0.86 -32.28 -10.58
CA ALA A 262 -0.20 -32.43 -9.59
C ALA A 262 -0.16 -31.36 -8.49
N ARG A 263 0.96 -30.66 -8.29
CA ARG A 263 1.14 -29.67 -7.22
C ARG A 263 0.72 -28.26 -7.64
N TRP A 264 0.83 -27.93 -8.93
CA TRP A 264 0.38 -26.63 -9.49
C TRP A 264 -1.14 -26.56 -9.68
N LEU A 265 -1.80 -27.67 -10.05
CA LEU A 265 -3.27 -27.72 -10.18
C LEU A 265 -4.01 -27.67 -8.83
N LEU A 266 -3.32 -27.67 -7.67
CA LEU A 266 -3.94 -27.90 -6.36
C LEU A 266 -3.50 -26.98 -5.19
N GLY A 267 -2.78 -25.87 -5.38
CA GLY A 267 -2.56 -24.97 -4.23
C GLY A 267 -1.74 -23.70 -4.47
N LYS A 268 -2.29 -22.56 -4.03
CA LYS A 268 -1.52 -21.37 -3.66
C LYS A 268 -0.47 -21.77 -2.60
N GLY A 269 0.72 -21.16 -2.62
CA GLY A 269 1.70 -21.33 -1.55
C GLY A 269 1.05 -21.10 -0.17
N LEU A 270 1.42 -21.91 0.82
CA LEU A 270 0.81 -21.85 2.14
C LEU A 270 1.39 -20.67 2.93
N GLU A 271 0.51 -19.80 3.42
CA GLU A 271 0.85 -18.75 4.36
C GLU A 271 0.70 -19.27 5.80
N HIS A 272 1.72 -19.10 6.62
CA HIS A 272 1.71 -19.52 8.02
C HIS A 272 2.02 -18.35 8.95
N ASN A 273 1.34 -18.29 10.09
CA ASN A 273 1.52 -17.22 11.08
C ASN A 273 2.11 -17.82 12.36
N GLY A 274 3.23 -17.27 12.83
CA GLY A 274 3.95 -17.76 14.01
C GLY A 274 4.20 -16.67 15.05
N VAL A 275 4.30 -17.05 16.32
CA VAL A 275 4.65 -16.13 17.42
C VAL A 275 5.95 -16.57 18.08
N LEU A 276 6.90 -15.63 18.23
CA LEU A 276 8.15 -15.86 18.94
C LEU A 276 7.97 -15.55 20.44
N LEU A 277 8.26 -16.53 21.29
CA LEU A 277 8.14 -16.48 22.74
C LEU A 277 9.49 -16.77 23.41
N GLY A 278 9.64 -16.37 24.67
CA GLY A 278 10.85 -16.60 25.46
C GLY A 278 11.32 -15.36 26.22
N ASN A 279 12.28 -15.55 27.12
CA ASN A 279 12.79 -14.51 28.00
C ASN A 279 13.41 -13.32 27.23
N ASP A 280 13.57 -12.18 27.89
CA ASP A 280 14.40 -11.10 27.38
C ASP A 280 15.81 -11.61 27.04
N ALA A 281 16.40 -11.08 25.97
CA ALA A 281 17.69 -11.49 25.43
C ALA A 281 17.81 -12.97 24.96
N SER A 282 16.73 -13.75 24.88
CA SER A 282 16.79 -15.15 24.40
C SER A 282 17.08 -15.32 22.90
N GLY A 283 17.12 -14.22 22.12
CA GLY A 283 17.46 -14.22 20.70
C GLY A 283 16.27 -14.18 19.72
N LYS A 284 15.05 -13.89 20.18
CA LYS A 284 13.84 -13.82 19.32
C LYS A 284 13.97 -12.84 18.16
N THR A 285 14.36 -11.61 18.48
CA THR A 285 14.54 -10.52 17.51
C THR A 285 15.68 -10.80 16.56
N THR A 286 16.77 -11.40 17.09
CA THR A 286 17.91 -11.85 16.29
C THR A 286 17.49 -12.94 15.31
N LEU A 287 16.69 -13.92 15.75
CA LEU A 287 16.10 -14.94 14.87
C LEU A 287 15.27 -14.28 13.76
N LEU A 288 14.36 -13.37 14.12
CA LEU A 288 13.47 -12.69 13.17
C LEU A 288 14.26 -11.98 12.07
N TYR A 289 15.25 -11.18 12.44
CA TYR A 289 16.05 -10.43 11.47
C TYR A 289 17.03 -11.31 10.70
N ARG A 290 17.61 -12.33 11.33
CA ARG A 290 18.48 -13.27 10.62
C ARG A 290 17.71 -14.01 9.52
N LEU A 291 16.45 -14.37 9.79
CA LEU A 291 15.56 -14.98 8.79
C LEU A 291 15.12 -14.00 7.71
N LYS A 292 14.92 -12.71 8.03
CA LYS A 292 14.45 -11.70 7.08
C LYS A 292 15.56 -11.12 6.20
N LEU A 293 16.74 -10.90 6.75
CA LEU A 293 17.83 -10.12 6.13
C LEU A 293 19.04 -10.97 5.77
N GLY A 294 19.09 -12.24 6.17
CA GLY A 294 20.25 -13.12 5.92
C GLY A 294 21.52 -12.78 6.71
N GLU A 295 21.64 -11.56 7.25
CA GLU A 295 22.82 -11.05 7.96
C GLU A 295 22.63 -10.85 9.48
N ALA A 296 23.74 -10.74 10.22
CA ALA A 296 23.72 -10.58 11.67
C ALA A 296 23.57 -9.09 12.02
N VAL A 297 22.41 -8.70 12.52
CA VAL A 297 22.11 -7.31 12.89
C VAL A 297 22.33 -7.10 14.38
N GLN A 298 22.98 -5.98 14.75
CA GLN A 298 23.05 -5.55 16.14
C GLN A 298 21.66 -5.11 16.62
N VAL A 299 21.03 -5.94 17.46
CA VAL A 299 19.66 -5.70 17.93
C VAL A 299 19.63 -4.94 19.25
N ILE A 300 18.69 -4.00 19.35
CA ILE A 300 18.23 -3.43 20.62
C ILE A 300 17.07 -4.32 21.12
N PRO A 301 16.90 -4.57 22.43
CA PRO A 301 15.80 -5.41 22.93
C PRO A 301 14.43 -4.98 22.38
N THR A 302 13.68 -5.90 21.77
CA THR A 302 12.36 -5.62 21.18
C THR A 302 11.40 -5.06 22.22
N ILE A 303 10.78 -3.95 21.83
CA ILE A 303 9.84 -3.16 22.60
C ILE A 303 8.46 -3.36 21.99
N GLY A 304 7.50 -3.90 22.76
CA GLY A 304 6.19 -4.18 22.20
C GLY A 304 6.22 -5.41 21.28
N ILE A 305 5.88 -5.22 20.00
CA ILE A 305 5.74 -6.29 19.01
C ILE A 305 6.39 -5.84 17.71
N ASN A 306 7.24 -6.70 17.15
CA ASN A 306 7.72 -6.58 15.78
C ASN A 306 7.07 -7.68 14.92
N VAL A 307 6.66 -7.35 13.70
CA VAL A 307 6.03 -8.32 12.78
C VAL A 307 6.76 -8.24 11.46
N GLU A 308 7.31 -9.36 11.01
CA GLU A 308 7.98 -9.46 9.72
C GLU A 308 7.45 -10.69 8.96
N THR A 309 7.29 -10.52 7.65
CA THR A 309 6.94 -11.62 6.74
C THR A 309 8.19 -12.09 6.03
N ILE A 310 8.49 -13.38 6.17
CA ILE A 310 9.58 -14.06 5.49
C ILE A 310 8.98 -14.82 4.31
N GLU A 311 9.40 -14.45 3.11
CA GLU A 311 8.98 -15.10 1.88
C GLU A 311 9.99 -16.18 1.51
N PHE A 312 9.50 -17.32 1.03
CA PHE A 312 10.34 -18.43 0.63
C PHE A 312 10.24 -18.69 -0.87
N ALA A 313 11.31 -19.27 -1.41
CA ALA A 313 11.45 -19.55 -2.85
C ALA A 313 10.34 -20.47 -3.43
N ASP A 314 9.65 -21.25 -2.60
CA ASP A 314 8.52 -22.09 -3.02
C ASP A 314 7.16 -21.38 -2.97
N GLY A 315 7.14 -20.05 -2.86
CA GLY A 315 5.94 -19.21 -2.85
C GLY A 315 5.13 -19.26 -1.55
N GLY A 316 5.60 -19.98 -0.54
CA GLY A 316 5.06 -19.92 0.82
C GLY A 316 5.63 -18.73 1.59
N SER A 317 4.90 -18.28 2.61
CA SER A 317 5.35 -17.20 3.50
C SER A 317 5.13 -17.58 4.97
N ILE A 318 6.02 -17.09 5.83
CA ILE A 318 5.83 -17.15 7.28
C ILE A 318 5.85 -15.71 7.82
N THR A 319 4.75 -15.32 8.45
CA THR A 319 4.68 -14.08 9.22
C THR A 319 4.99 -14.36 10.68
N LEU A 320 6.10 -13.82 11.19
CA LEU A 320 6.53 -14.01 12.57
C LEU A 320 6.28 -12.76 13.40
N TRP A 321 5.67 -12.98 14.56
CA TRP A 321 5.34 -11.97 15.55
C TRP A 321 6.32 -12.08 16.72
N ASP A 322 7.33 -11.21 16.75
CA ASP A 322 8.28 -11.09 17.87
C ASP A 322 7.67 -10.25 18.99
N VAL A 323 7.19 -10.92 20.03
CA VAL A 323 6.63 -10.26 21.21
C VAL A 323 7.72 -10.04 22.26
N GLY A 324 7.85 -8.80 22.73
CA GLY A 324 8.84 -8.40 23.72
C GLY A 324 8.84 -9.29 24.97
N GLY A 325 10.01 -9.80 25.35
CA GLY A 325 10.16 -10.81 26.42
C GLY A 325 10.11 -10.29 27.87
N CYS A 326 9.89 -8.99 28.10
CA CYS A 326 9.88 -8.39 29.44
C CYS A 326 8.58 -8.68 30.21
N ASP A 327 8.65 -8.77 31.55
CA ASP A 327 7.51 -9.09 32.44
C ASP A 327 6.22 -8.31 32.14
N GLN A 328 6.33 -7.05 31.74
CA GLN A 328 5.21 -6.15 31.47
C GLN A 328 4.47 -6.43 30.16
N MET A 329 5.06 -7.11 29.17
CA MET A 329 4.37 -7.47 27.91
C MET A 329 3.71 -8.85 27.98
N ARG A 330 4.07 -9.69 28.97
CA ARG A 330 3.77 -11.12 28.91
C ARG A 330 2.29 -11.48 29.03
N HIS A 331 1.47 -10.65 29.67
CA HIS A 331 0.02 -10.89 29.70
C HIS A 331 -0.63 -10.57 28.35
N LEU A 332 0.02 -9.81 27.47
CA LEU A 332 -0.46 -9.57 26.11
C LEU A 332 -0.22 -10.78 25.20
N VAL A 333 0.77 -11.63 25.51
CA VAL A 333 1.10 -12.84 24.73
C VAL A 333 -0.11 -13.73 24.48
N ARG A 334 -1.00 -13.87 25.48
CA ARG A 334 -2.22 -14.68 25.37
C ARG A 334 -3.10 -14.29 24.16
N PHE A 335 -3.11 -13.02 23.78
CA PHE A 335 -3.89 -12.50 22.66
C PHE A 335 -3.31 -12.86 21.29
N TYR A 336 -2.06 -13.32 21.23
CA TYR A 336 -1.38 -13.73 19.99
C TYR A 336 -1.36 -15.24 19.80
N ILE A 337 -1.66 -16.02 20.85
CA ILE A 337 -1.77 -17.48 20.81
C ILE A 337 -3.18 -17.81 20.31
N LEU A 338 -3.28 -18.03 18.99
CA LEU A 338 -4.53 -18.36 18.31
C LEU A 338 -4.44 -19.78 17.74
N LYS A 339 -5.59 -20.41 17.53
CA LYS A 339 -5.71 -21.78 17.01
C LYS A 339 -4.99 -21.98 15.66
N GLU A 340 -4.99 -20.96 14.82
CA GLU A 340 -4.43 -20.97 13.47
C GLU A 340 -2.93 -20.66 13.43
N ARG A 341 -2.31 -20.34 14.57
CA ARG A 341 -0.91 -19.96 14.67
C ARG A 341 -0.04 -21.09 15.24
N PHE A 342 1.26 -20.98 15.01
CA PHE A 342 2.26 -21.79 15.68
C PHE A 342 3.14 -20.94 16.61
N LEU A 343 3.79 -21.59 17.57
CA LEU A 343 4.67 -20.92 18.53
C LEU A 343 6.13 -21.36 18.36
N VAL A 344 7.06 -20.44 18.54
CA VAL A 344 8.48 -20.74 18.66
C VAL A 344 8.99 -20.14 19.97
N PHE A 345 9.31 -20.99 20.94
CA PHE A 345 9.80 -20.62 22.25
C PHE A 345 11.32 -20.70 22.30
N LEU A 346 12.02 -19.58 22.52
CA LEU A 346 13.48 -19.52 22.58
C LEU A 346 13.98 -19.45 24.02
N HIS A 347 14.92 -20.33 24.36
CA HIS A 347 15.66 -20.32 25.61
C HIS A 347 17.15 -20.05 25.38
N ASP A 348 17.78 -19.28 26.26
CA ASP A 348 19.22 -18.99 26.22
C ASP A 348 19.98 -20.03 27.04
N CYS A 349 20.70 -20.93 26.38
CA CYS A 349 21.43 -22.00 27.07
C CYS A 349 22.62 -21.50 27.91
N SER A 350 23.12 -20.30 27.66
CA SER A 350 24.21 -19.70 28.43
C SER A 350 23.74 -19.11 29.77
N ASP A 351 22.43 -18.93 29.95
CA ASP A 351 21.83 -18.34 31.15
C ASP A 351 21.25 -19.41 32.10
N ALA A 352 22.13 -20.08 32.82
CA ALA A 352 21.75 -21.15 33.75
C ALA A 352 20.89 -20.66 34.93
N GLU A 353 21.01 -19.39 35.33
CA GLU A 353 20.28 -18.84 36.48
C GLU A 353 18.80 -18.63 36.19
N ARG A 354 18.42 -18.40 34.92
CA ARG A 354 17.04 -18.13 34.51
C ARG A 354 16.29 -19.33 33.93
N LEU A 355 16.82 -20.55 34.07
CA LEU A 355 16.17 -21.76 33.58
C LEU A 355 14.78 -21.96 34.21
N ASP A 356 14.67 -21.94 35.54
CA ASP A 356 13.39 -22.15 36.22
C ASP A 356 12.36 -21.08 35.85
N TYR A 357 12.80 -19.83 35.71
CA TYR A 357 11.95 -18.75 35.24
C TYR A 357 11.47 -18.94 33.80
N SER A 358 12.35 -19.44 32.91
CA SER A 358 11.96 -19.82 31.55
C SER A 358 10.93 -20.96 31.54
N ILE A 359 11.04 -21.91 32.47
CA ILE A 359 10.06 -22.98 32.65
C ILE A 359 8.70 -22.44 33.11
N GLU A 360 8.66 -21.49 34.04
CA GLU A 360 7.41 -20.83 34.42
C GLU A 360 6.73 -20.13 33.23
N GLN A 361 7.52 -19.50 32.35
CA GLN A 361 6.97 -18.87 31.14
C GLN A 361 6.46 -19.90 30.13
N LEU A 362 7.15 -21.03 30.00
CA LEU A 362 6.68 -22.15 29.17
C LEU A 362 5.34 -22.69 29.70
N GLN A 363 5.23 -22.93 31.01
CA GLN A 363 4.00 -23.43 31.63
C GLN A 363 2.80 -22.51 31.35
N ARG A 364 3.00 -21.19 31.40
CA ARG A 364 1.97 -20.21 31.02
C ARG A 364 1.58 -20.32 29.55
N ALA A 365 2.58 -20.41 28.66
CA ALA A 365 2.33 -20.58 27.23
C ALA A 365 1.57 -21.88 26.93
N LEU A 366 1.90 -23.00 27.58
CA LEU A 366 1.19 -24.27 27.46
C LEU A 366 -0.25 -24.20 27.95
N GLY A 367 -0.50 -23.46 29.05
CA GLY A 367 -1.83 -23.15 29.53
C GLY A 367 -2.66 -22.42 28.47
N TRP A 368 -2.11 -21.35 27.89
CA TRP A 368 -2.77 -20.58 26.84
C TRP A 368 -2.94 -21.37 25.53
N MET A 369 -1.97 -22.20 25.15
CA MET A 369 -2.13 -23.11 24.01
C MET A 369 -3.36 -23.99 24.18
N SER A 370 -3.56 -24.53 25.38
CA SER A 370 -4.71 -25.38 25.70
C SER A 370 -6.02 -24.58 25.71
N GLU A 371 -6.00 -23.36 26.24
CA GLU A 371 -7.16 -22.46 26.32
C GLU A 371 -7.63 -21.99 24.94
N PHE A 372 -6.71 -21.59 24.07
CA PHE A 372 -7.01 -21.00 22.75
C PHE A 372 -6.88 -21.98 21.58
N GLY A 373 -6.57 -23.25 21.85
CA GLY A 373 -6.52 -24.31 20.85
C GLY A 373 -5.33 -24.26 19.88
N CYS A 374 -4.25 -23.55 20.24
CA CYS A 374 -3.02 -23.48 19.44
C CYS A 374 -2.27 -24.82 19.48
N ARG A 375 -2.07 -25.46 18.33
CA ARG A 375 -1.64 -26.87 18.28
C ARG A 375 -0.13 -27.09 18.23
N TYR A 376 0.65 -26.15 17.70
CA TYR A 376 2.07 -26.36 17.36
C TYR A 376 3.00 -25.47 18.16
N MET A 377 4.08 -26.04 18.70
CA MET A 377 5.16 -25.30 19.35
C MET A 377 6.53 -25.94 19.09
N TRP A 378 7.52 -25.10 18.76
CA TRP A 378 8.94 -25.47 18.73
C TRP A 378 9.68 -24.78 19.87
N ILE A 379 10.48 -25.53 20.63
CA ILE A 379 11.32 -25.01 21.71
C ILE A 379 12.76 -25.03 21.22
N LEU A 380 13.35 -23.85 21.02
CA LEU A 380 14.71 -23.66 20.52
C LEU A 380 15.67 -23.39 21.68
N LEU A 381 16.71 -24.21 21.78
CA LEU A 381 17.80 -24.10 22.75
C LEU A 381 18.94 -23.29 22.11
N ASN A 382 18.86 -21.97 22.23
CA ASN A 382 19.69 -21.00 21.51
C ASN A 382 20.96 -20.61 22.29
N LYS A 383 21.92 -19.97 21.60
CA LYS A 383 23.21 -19.49 22.12
C LYS A 383 24.16 -20.59 22.60
N GLN A 384 24.11 -21.75 21.97
CA GLN A 384 25.02 -22.84 22.30
C GLN A 384 26.49 -22.50 21.97
N ASP A 385 26.71 -21.54 21.07
CA ASP A 385 28.01 -20.99 20.71
C ASP A 385 28.72 -20.30 21.88
N LEU A 386 27.96 -19.75 22.84
CA LEU A 386 28.51 -19.10 24.04
C LEU A 386 28.92 -20.10 25.14
N LEU A 387 28.56 -21.38 25.01
CA LEU A 387 28.92 -22.42 25.97
C LEU A 387 30.34 -22.94 25.74
N PRO A 388 31.08 -23.31 26.81
CA PRO A 388 32.38 -23.96 26.69
C PRO A 388 32.27 -25.25 25.84
N PRO A 389 33.10 -25.43 24.79
CA PRO A 389 32.96 -26.55 23.86
C PRO A 389 32.96 -27.94 24.54
N ALA A 390 33.74 -28.12 25.61
CA ALA A 390 33.83 -29.38 26.34
C ALA A 390 32.60 -29.71 27.20
N GLU A 391 31.80 -28.70 27.59
CA GLU A 391 30.65 -28.85 28.49
C GLU A 391 29.30 -28.62 27.79
N ARG A 392 29.33 -28.06 26.57
CA ARG A 392 28.16 -27.68 25.77
C ARG A 392 27.11 -28.79 25.70
N GLU A 393 27.51 -29.99 25.30
CA GLU A 393 26.59 -31.12 25.13
C GLU A 393 25.90 -31.51 26.45
N ALA A 394 26.67 -31.57 27.55
CA ALA A 394 26.13 -31.91 28.86
C ALA A 394 25.13 -30.85 29.37
N ILE A 395 25.43 -29.56 29.18
CA ILE A 395 24.55 -28.45 29.58
C ILE A 395 23.26 -28.46 28.76
N VAL A 396 23.36 -28.54 27.43
CA VAL A 396 22.19 -28.55 26.54
C VAL A 396 21.32 -29.77 26.82
N ASN A 397 21.90 -30.95 27.03
CA ASN A 397 21.16 -32.16 27.40
C ASN A 397 20.41 -31.99 28.74
N LYS A 398 21.04 -31.37 29.74
CA LYS A 398 20.38 -31.08 31.02
C LYS A 398 19.18 -30.15 30.86
N ILE A 399 19.33 -29.09 30.07
CA ILE A 399 18.24 -28.13 29.78
C ILE A 399 17.13 -28.82 28.99
N ARG A 400 17.47 -29.60 27.95
CA ARG A 400 16.51 -30.35 27.13
C ARG A 400 15.64 -31.25 28.00
N ASN A 401 16.26 -32.08 28.85
CA ASN A 401 15.54 -32.97 29.75
C ASN A 401 14.56 -32.22 30.67
N ARG A 402 14.92 -31.00 31.11
CA ARG A 402 14.04 -30.15 31.91
C ARG A 402 12.81 -29.73 31.11
N PHE A 403 12.99 -29.20 29.90
CA PHE A 403 11.88 -28.82 29.01
C PHE A 403 10.99 -30.02 28.65
N GLU A 404 11.58 -31.16 28.31
CA GLU A 404 10.86 -32.40 27.98
C GLU A 404 9.98 -32.90 29.13
N SER A 405 10.48 -32.82 30.37
CA SER A 405 9.70 -33.20 31.56
C SER A 405 8.43 -32.36 31.71
N GLU A 406 8.51 -31.06 31.42
CA GLU A 406 7.41 -30.08 31.58
C GLU A 406 6.37 -30.17 30.47
N ILE A 407 6.78 -30.51 29.23
CA ILE A 407 5.85 -30.66 28.10
C ILE A 407 5.17 -32.04 28.06
N SER A 408 5.70 -33.03 28.79
CA SER A 408 5.19 -34.41 28.78
C SER A 408 3.68 -34.55 29.01
N PRO A 409 3.00 -33.74 29.86
CA PRO A 409 1.54 -33.82 30.04
C PRO A 409 0.76 -33.33 28.81
N TYR A 410 1.37 -32.51 27.96
CA TYR A 410 0.72 -31.83 26.83
C TYR A 410 0.97 -32.52 25.48
N GLN A 411 1.92 -33.46 25.38
CA GLN A 411 2.27 -34.12 24.12
C GLN A 411 1.13 -34.92 23.48
N ASN A 412 0.17 -35.38 24.27
CA ASN A 412 -1.00 -36.11 23.75
C ASN A 412 -2.04 -35.18 23.10
N SER A 413 -2.07 -33.89 23.49
CA SER A 413 -3.05 -32.90 23.01
C SER A 413 -2.46 -31.88 22.05
N HIS A 414 -1.14 -31.69 22.06
CA HIS A 414 -0.43 -30.67 21.29
C HIS A 414 0.83 -31.25 20.63
N CYS A 415 1.23 -30.70 19.49
CA CYS A 415 2.47 -31.03 18.81
C CYS A 415 3.57 -30.07 19.30
N ILE A 416 4.31 -30.48 20.33
CA ILE A 416 5.38 -29.69 20.94
C ILE A 416 6.70 -30.40 20.73
N LYS A 417 7.68 -29.71 20.13
CA LYS A 417 9.00 -30.28 19.81
C LYS A 417 10.10 -29.46 20.45
N VAL A 418 10.97 -30.12 21.23
CA VAL A 418 12.24 -29.52 21.64
C VAL A 418 13.26 -29.79 20.54
N VAL A 419 13.83 -28.72 19.97
CA VAL A 419 14.73 -28.83 18.83
C VAL A 419 16.13 -29.16 19.33
N ASP A 420 16.60 -30.36 18.97
CA ASP A 420 17.92 -30.85 19.29
C ASP A 420 18.87 -30.68 18.10
N LEU A 421 19.46 -29.48 17.98
CA LEU A 421 20.45 -29.15 16.96
C LEU A 421 21.73 -28.65 17.64
N PRO A 422 22.84 -29.42 17.60
CA PRO A 422 24.11 -29.00 18.17
C PRO A 422 24.62 -27.71 17.53
N GLY A 423 25.05 -26.75 18.35
CA GLY A 423 25.61 -25.48 17.88
C GLY A 423 24.56 -24.42 17.49
N LEU A 424 23.27 -24.66 17.71
CA LEU A 424 22.20 -23.72 17.34
C LEU A 424 22.48 -22.30 17.88
N SER A 425 22.58 -21.35 16.94
CA SER A 425 22.80 -19.94 17.26
C SER A 425 22.11 -19.01 16.27
N THR A 426 21.19 -18.22 16.80
CA THR A 426 20.49 -17.17 16.03
C THR A 426 21.42 -16.05 15.56
N ALA A 427 22.51 -15.79 16.28
CA ALA A 427 23.47 -14.73 15.93
C ALA A 427 24.37 -15.14 14.77
N SER A 428 24.93 -16.35 14.79
CA SER A 428 25.75 -16.87 13.68
C SER A 428 24.90 -17.43 12.54
N GLY A 429 23.60 -17.69 12.76
CA GLY A 429 22.71 -18.34 11.80
C GLY A 429 22.88 -19.86 11.72
N GLU A 430 23.76 -20.44 12.53
CA GLU A 430 24.05 -21.88 12.54
C GLU A 430 22.78 -22.69 12.88
N GLN A 431 22.45 -23.66 12.02
CA GLN A 431 21.30 -24.57 12.12
C GLN A 431 19.91 -23.93 11.93
N LEU A 432 19.79 -22.64 11.58
CA LEU A 432 18.48 -21.98 11.42
C LEU A 432 17.70 -22.46 10.19
N ASP A 433 18.38 -22.78 9.10
CA ASP A 433 17.81 -23.35 7.87
C ASP A 433 17.12 -24.69 8.16
N VAL A 434 17.74 -25.52 9.00
CA VAL A 434 17.18 -26.80 9.47
C VAL A 434 15.93 -26.58 10.32
N VAL A 435 15.95 -25.59 11.23
CA VAL A 435 14.78 -25.23 12.05
C VAL A 435 13.61 -24.79 11.18
N VAL A 436 13.84 -23.87 10.25
CA VAL A 436 12.79 -23.33 9.37
C VAL A 436 12.21 -24.44 8.51
N LYS A 437 13.06 -25.30 7.93
CA LYS A 437 12.62 -26.45 7.15
C LYS A 437 11.73 -27.39 7.97
N ASP A 438 12.12 -27.71 9.20
CA ASP A 438 11.35 -28.59 10.09
C ASP A 438 9.97 -28.01 10.44
N ILE A 439 9.91 -26.71 10.74
CA ILE A 439 8.65 -25.99 10.99
C ILE A 439 7.75 -26.12 9.77
N ARG A 440 8.27 -25.81 8.58
CA ARG A 440 7.50 -25.84 7.33
C ARG A 440 7.02 -27.24 6.97
N ASP A 441 7.90 -28.24 7.04
CA ASP A 441 7.57 -29.63 6.72
C ASP A 441 6.45 -30.14 7.65
N THR A 442 6.52 -29.81 8.95
CA THR A 442 5.50 -30.23 9.93
C THR A 442 4.16 -29.54 9.71
N LEU A 443 4.16 -28.24 9.41
CA LEU A 443 2.95 -27.47 9.14
C LEU A 443 2.29 -27.89 7.81
N GLN A 444 3.07 -28.30 6.81
CA GLN A 444 2.58 -28.81 5.52
C GLN A 444 2.00 -30.22 5.61
N GLN A 445 2.53 -31.08 6.49
CA GLN A 445 2.10 -32.48 6.62
C GLN A 445 0.81 -32.66 7.45
N THR A 446 0.28 -31.60 8.03
CA THR A 446 -0.95 -31.71 8.82
C THR A 446 -2.18 -31.62 7.90
N PRO A 447 -3.09 -32.60 7.91
CA PRO A 447 -4.39 -32.43 7.28
C PRO A 447 -5.12 -31.29 7.99
N GLN A 448 -5.47 -30.23 7.25
CA GLN A 448 -6.54 -29.33 7.70
C GLN A 448 -7.74 -30.22 8.11
N PRO A 449 -8.43 -29.93 9.23
CA PRO A 449 -9.62 -30.67 9.58
C PRO A 449 -10.58 -30.63 8.39
N SER A 450 -10.72 -31.78 7.74
CA SER A 450 -11.71 -31.97 6.70
C SER A 450 -13.07 -31.71 7.33
N GLN A 451 -13.71 -30.61 6.91
CA GLN A 451 -15.15 -30.53 6.98
C GLN A 451 -15.66 -31.74 6.18
N LYS A 452 -16.08 -32.77 6.92
CA LYS A 452 -16.81 -33.90 6.37
C LYS A 452 -18.18 -33.41 5.94
N THR A 453 -18.23 -32.85 4.75
CA THR A 453 -19.40 -32.79 3.89
C THR A 453 -18.84 -32.92 2.48
N THR A 454 -19.25 -33.97 1.78
CA THR A 454 -18.73 -34.32 0.46
C THR A 454 -18.72 -33.10 -0.45
N ALA A 455 -17.53 -32.73 -0.96
CA ALA A 455 -17.29 -31.55 -1.80
C ALA A 455 -18.30 -31.44 -2.96
N ALA A 456 -18.77 -32.55 -3.51
CA ALA A 456 -19.79 -32.58 -4.55
C ALA A 456 -21.20 -32.11 -4.12
N GLN A 457 -21.57 -32.26 -2.84
CA GLN A 457 -22.87 -31.80 -2.31
C GLN A 457 -22.82 -30.33 -1.87
N VAL A 458 -21.63 -29.83 -1.50
CA VAL A 458 -21.39 -28.43 -1.12
C VAL A 458 -21.24 -27.57 -2.38
N GLU A 459 -20.52 -28.06 -3.40
CA GLU A 459 -20.31 -27.35 -4.66
C GLU A 459 -21.62 -27.09 -5.44
N GLU A 460 -22.64 -27.94 -5.28
CA GLU A 460 -23.95 -27.77 -5.93
C GLU A 460 -24.91 -26.86 -5.12
N LEU A 461 -24.72 -26.73 -3.81
CA LEU A 461 -25.51 -25.85 -2.92
C LEU A 461 -24.88 -24.45 -2.73
N GLU A 462 -23.58 -24.29 -2.98
CA GLU A 462 -22.82 -23.04 -2.79
C GLU A 462 -22.66 -22.19 -4.04
N LYS A 463 -22.93 -22.72 -5.25
CA LYS A 463 -22.84 -21.94 -6.50
C LYS A 463 -23.76 -20.72 -6.57
N GLY A 464 -24.68 -20.57 -5.59
CA GLY A 464 -25.61 -19.45 -5.54
C GLY A 464 -26.51 -19.40 -6.77
N PRO A 465 -27.36 -18.38 -6.91
CA PRO A 465 -28.04 -18.13 -8.17
C PRO A 465 -27.00 -17.82 -9.26
N ARG A 466 -27.20 -18.34 -10.48
CA ARG A 466 -26.33 -18.01 -11.61
C ARG A 466 -26.37 -16.50 -11.87
N GLU A 467 -25.29 -15.94 -12.39
CA GLU A 467 -25.20 -14.51 -12.67
C GLU A 467 -26.34 -14.02 -13.58
N GLU A 468 -26.72 -14.81 -14.59
CA GLU A 468 -27.87 -14.53 -15.47
C GLU A 468 -29.19 -14.40 -14.68
N GLU A 469 -29.43 -15.30 -13.71
CA GLU A 469 -30.64 -15.23 -12.86
C GLU A 469 -30.62 -13.99 -11.97
N LEU A 470 -29.45 -13.59 -11.47
CA LEU A 470 -29.32 -12.38 -10.67
C LEU A 470 -29.58 -11.14 -11.50
N VAL A 471 -29.07 -11.09 -12.74
CA VAL A 471 -29.34 -10.01 -13.69
C VAL A 471 -30.84 -9.89 -13.96
N ASP A 472 -31.54 -11.01 -14.17
CA ASP A 472 -32.98 -10.99 -14.42
C ASP A 472 -33.78 -10.52 -13.20
N ARG A 473 -33.39 -10.92 -11.97
CA ARG A 473 -33.96 -10.39 -10.73
C ARG A 473 -33.78 -8.87 -10.60
N VAL A 474 -32.60 -8.37 -10.96
CA VAL A 474 -32.34 -6.91 -10.96
C VAL A 474 -33.24 -6.21 -11.98
N LYS A 475 -33.38 -6.74 -13.20
CA LYS A 475 -34.26 -6.16 -14.23
C LYS A 475 -35.72 -6.12 -13.78
N GLU A 476 -36.22 -7.20 -13.19
CA GLU A 476 -37.59 -7.28 -12.67
C GLU A 476 -37.80 -6.25 -11.54
N ALA A 477 -36.90 -6.21 -10.56
CA ALA A 477 -36.97 -5.28 -9.45
C ALA A 477 -36.87 -3.81 -9.92
N ASN A 478 -35.97 -3.51 -10.87
CA ASN A 478 -35.85 -2.18 -11.48
C ASN A 478 -37.13 -1.77 -12.22
N ALA A 479 -37.80 -2.70 -12.90
CA ALA A 479 -39.04 -2.41 -13.63
C ALA A 479 -40.23 -2.10 -12.69
N GLN A 480 -40.20 -2.63 -11.47
CA GLN A 480 -41.20 -2.39 -10.43
C GLN A 480 -40.82 -1.24 -9.47
N ALA A 481 -39.62 -0.68 -9.62
CA ALA A 481 -39.11 0.32 -8.68
C ALA A 481 -39.78 1.69 -8.88
N ASP A 482 -40.35 2.23 -7.81
CA ASP A 482 -40.87 3.60 -7.77
C ASP A 482 -39.77 4.65 -7.95
N ASP A 483 -40.19 5.90 -8.24
CA ASP A 483 -39.33 7.08 -8.25
C ASP A 483 -38.43 7.15 -6.98
N PRO A 484 -37.13 7.46 -7.11
CA PRO A 484 -36.21 7.52 -5.97
C PRO A 484 -36.67 8.42 -4.81
N ASN A 485 -37.25 9.60 -5.09
CA ASN A 485 -37.66 10.51 -4.04
C ASN A 485 -38.94 10.01 -3.36
N HIS A 486 -39.87 9.45 -4.13
CA HIS A 486 -41.05 8.79 -3.60
C HIS A 486 -40.69 7.62 -2.68
N PHE A 487 -39.80 6.73 -3.14
CA PHE A 487 -39.30 5.60 -2.34
C PHE A 487 -38.65 6.08 -1.04
N TRP A 488 -37.79 7.10 -1.10
CA TRP A 488 -37.11 7.61 0.10
C TRP A 488 -38.09 8.19 1.12
N ALA A 489 -39.05 9.01 0.66
CA ALA A 489 -40.09 9.57 1.53
C ALA A 489 -40.93 8.47 2.19
N ALA A 490 -41.35 7.46 1.43
CA ALA A 490 -42.09 6.32 1.94
C ALA A 490 -41.26 5.49 2.94
N PHE A 491 -39.97 5.29 2.68
CA PHE A 491 -39.05 4.61 3.59
C PHE A 491 -38.92 5.35 4.93
N VAL A 492 -38.60 6.65 4.93
CA VAL A 492 -38.43 7.43 6.17
C VAL A 492 -39.74 7.52 6.98
N GLN A 493 -40.88 7.61 6.30
CA GLN A 493 -42.19 7.67 6.97
C GLN A 493 -42.67 6.29 7.46
N GLY A 494 -42.12 5.20 6.93
CA GLY A 494 -42.55 3.83 7.20
C GLY A 494 -43.76 3.38 6.40
N GLY A 495 -44.01 4.04 5.26
CA GLY A 495 -45.12 3.81 4.33
C GLY A 495 -44.80 2.86 3.17
N LEU A 496 -43.64 2.19 3.15
CA LEU A 496 -43.30 1.26 2.06
C LEU A 496 -44.31 0.13 1.94
N GLU A 497 -44.69 -0.21 0.69
CA GLU A 497 -45.62 -1.30 0.38
C GLU A 497 -45.01 -2.66 0.73
N SER A 498 -43.80 -2.95 0.25
CA SER A 498 -43.02 -4.15 0.53
C SER A 498 -41.67 -3.83 1.18
N TRP A 499 -41.07 -4.82 1.85
CA TRP A 499 -39.72 -4.73 2.41
C TRP A 499 -38.95 -6.01 2.08
N ASP A 500 -38.39 -6.03 0.87
CA ASP A 500 -37.57 -7.13 0.36
C ASP A 500 -36.08 -6.77 0.34
N HIS A 501 -35.25 -7.67 -0.20
CA HIS A 501 -33.80 -7.47 -0.28
C HIS A 501 -33.43 -6.28 -1.16
N TYR A 502 -34.12 -6.06 -2.28
CA TYR A 502 -33.85 -4.94 -3.17
C TYR A 502 -34.17 -3.60 -2.50
N ALA A 503 -35.31 -3.51 -1.81
CA ALA A 503 -35.67 -2.35 -1.00
C ALA A 503 -34.66 -2.10 0.14
N HIS A 504 -34.15 -3.15 0.78
CA HIS A 504 -33.10 -3.04 1.80
C HIS A 504 -31.80 -2.46 1.23
N LEU A 505 -31.31 -2.99 0.10
CA LEU A 505 -30.12 -2.48 -0.57
C LEU A 505 -30.31 -1.03 -1.05
N ARG A 506 -31.50 -0.71 -1.59
CA ARG A 506 -31.84 0.64 -2.06
C ARG A 506 -31.85 1.65 -0.92
N ALA A 507 -32.50 1.29 0.21
CA ALA A 507 -32.50 2.13 1.40
C ALA A 507 -31.08 2.30 1.98
N GLY A 508 -30.29 1.21 2.01
CA GLY A 508 -28.89 1.25 2.44
C GLY A 508 -28.04 2.17 1.55
N TYR A 509 -28.20 2.09 0.23
CA TYR A 509 -27.54 2.99 -0.72
C TYR A 509 -27.95 4.45 -0.52
N PHE A 510 -29.22 4.74 -0.24
CA PHE A 510 -29.68 6.12 -0.04
C PHE A 510 -29.18 6.70 1.28
N VAL A 511 -29.09 5.89 2.33
CA VAL A 511 -28.43 6.27 3.59
C VAL A 511 -26.95 6.54 3.36
N LEU A 512 -26.25 5.68 2.61
CA LEU A 512 -24.86 5.91 2.24
C LEU A 512 -24.69 7.21 1.47
N PHE A 513 -25.51 7.44 0.45
CA PHE A 513 -25.45 8.64 -0.36
C PHE A 513 -25.66 9.91 0.48
N GLU A 514 -26.68 9.97 1.34
CA GLU A 514 -26.90 11.13 2.22
C GLU A 514 -25.77 11.31 3.24
N GLY A 515 -25.34 10.23 3.90
CA GLY A 515 -24.30 10.28 4.91
C GLY A 515 -22.97 10.73 4.33
N LEU A 516 -22.53 10.11 3.23
CA LEU A 516 -21.29 10.50 2.54
C LEU A 516 -21.36 11.96 2.04
N SER A 517 -22.53 12.38 1.54
CA SER A 517 -22.78 13.78 1.15
C SER A 517 -22.72 14.76 2.32
N GLY A 518 -23.02 14.30 3.53
CA GLY A 518 -22.89 15.04 4.78
C GLY A 518 -21.51 14.93 5.45
N GLY A 519 -20.58 14.16 4.87
CA GLY A 519 -19.23 13.92 5.42
C GLY A 519 -19.17 12.80 6.47
N SER A 520 -20.22 12.00 6.62
CA SER A 520 -20.25 10.82 7.50
C SER A 520 -19.40 9.67 6.95
N SER A 521 -18.83 8.86 7.84
CA SER A 521 -18.14 7.62 7.48
C SER A 521 -19.12 6.47 7.19
N LEU A 522 -18.63 5.37 6.62
CA LEU A 522 -19.42 4.14 6.45
C LEU A 522 -20.03 3.65 7.79
N LEU A 523 -19.29 3.76 8.89
CA LEU A 523 -19.72 3.30 10.21
C LEU A 523 -20.80 4.23 10.81
N ASP A 524 -20.72 5.52 10.52
CA ASP A 524 -21.76 6.49 10.86
C ASP A 524 -23.03 6.22 10.07
N CYS A 525 -22.90 5.97 8.76
CA CYS A 525 -24.00 5.57 7.88
C CYS A 525 -24.67 4.28 8.37
N ALA A 526 -23.89 3.28 8.78
CA ALA A 526 -24.41 2.04 9.36
C ALA A 526 -25.18 2.28 10.67
N SER A 527 -24.65 3.13 11.54
CA SER A 527 -25.31 3.51 12.79
C SER A 527 -26.62 4.23 12.54
N HIS A 528 -26.65 5.15 11.57
CA HIS A 528 -27.86 5.84 11.14
C HIS A 528 -28.89 4.87 10.54
N PHE A 529 -28.46 3.97 9.64
CA PHE A 529 -29.34 2.99 9.01
C PHE A 529 -29.97 2.05 10.05
N LEU A 530 -29.20 1.56 11.01
CA LEU A 530 -29.71 0.75 12.13
C LEU A 530 -30.74 1.51 12.97
N GLY A 531 -30.53 2.82 13.19
CA GLY A 531 -31.49 3.70 13.86
C GLY A 531 -32.82 3.75 13.12
N LEU A 532 -32.79 4.05 11.82
CA LEU A 532 -33.97 4.07 10.96
C LEU A 532 -34.70 2.72 10.94
N LEU A 533 -33.96 1.62 10.80
CA LEU A 533 -34.52 0.27 10.82
C LEU A 533 -35.17 -0.09 12.16
N LYS A 534 -34.66 0.44 13.27
CA LYS A 534 -35.26 0.27 14.60
C LYS A 534 -36.56 1.05 14.73
N GLU A 535 -36.61 2.28 14.25
CA GLU A 535 -37.83 3.09 14.22
C GLU A 535 -38.92 2.45 13.34
N LEU A 536 -38.54 1.95 12.17
CA LEU A 536 -39.46 1.23 11.26
C LEU A 536 -40.02 -0.03 11.90
N ARG A 537 -39.18 -0.79 12.60
CA ARG A 537 -39.62 -1.95 13.38
C ARG A 537 -40.58 -1.56 14.51
N GLN A 538 -40.38 -0.43 15.18
CA GLN A 538 -41.31 0.04 16.21
C GLN A 538 -42.68 0.39 15.61
N LYS A 539 -42.69 1.04 14.43
CA LYS A 539 -43.93 1.41 13.72
C LYS A 539 -44.66 0.21 13.13
N ASN A 540 -43.94 -0.75 12.53
CA ASN A 540 -44.52 -1.94 11.91
C ASN A 540 -43.68 -3.21 12.17
N PRO A 541 -43.82 -3.83 13.36
CA PRO A 541 -43.01 -4.98 13.76
C PRO A 541 -43.22 -6.22 12.89
N ALA A 542 -44.41 -6.37 12.30
CA ALA A 542 -44.75 -7.51 11.47
C ALA A 542 -43.99 -7.50 10.14
N LYS A 543 -43.78 -6.30 9.57
CA LYS A 543 -43.08 -6.08 8.29
C LYS A 543 -41.55 -6.04 8.47
N PHE A 544 -41.04 -5.32 9.46
CA PHE A 544 -39.59 -5.12 9.67
C PHE A 544 -39.04 -6.04 10.77
N ARG A 545 -38.84 -7.32 10.44
CA ARG A 545 -38.32 -8.34 11.38
C ARG A 545 -36.79 -8.37 11.38
N ASN A 546 -36.17 -8.60 12.54
CA ASN A 546 -34.73 -8.90 12.68
C ASN A 546 -33.76 -7.89 12.06
N THR A 547 -34.07 -6.59 12.14
CA THR A 547 -33.35 -5.55 11.37
C THR A 547 -32.11 -4.96 12.04
N ALA A 548 -31.85 -5.28 13.31
CA ALA A 548 -30.70 -4.74 14.04
C ALA A 548 -29.55 -5.77 14.09
N HIS A 549 -28.56 -5.59 13.23
CA HIS A 549 -27.36 -6.42 13.20
C HIS A 549 -26.17 -5.64 12.64
N ARG A 550 -25.27 -5.18 13.51
CA ARG A 550 -24.22 -4.23 13.12
C ARG A 550 -23.24 -4.78 12.09
N THR A 551 -22.67 -5.97 12.29
CA THR A 551 -21.75 -6.58 11.30
C THR A 551 -22.43 -6.80 9.95
N MET A 552 -23.62 -7.39 9.92
CA MET A 552 -24.37 -7.62 8.68
C MET A 552 -24.70 -6.30 7.95
N THR A 553 -25.13 -5.26 8.68
CA THR A 553 -25.42 -3.97 8.07
C THR A 553 -24.17 -3.32 7.47
N ILE A 554 -23.06 -3.29 8.20
CA ILE A 554 -21.80 -2.73 7.69
C ILE A 554 -21.31 -3.52 6.47
N PHE A 555 -21.38 -4.86 6.51
CA PHE A 555 -21.05 -5.71 5.36
C PHE A 555 -21.83 -5.29 4.11
N TRP A 556 -23.16 -5.18 4.19
CA TRP A 556 -23.96 -4.81 3.03
C TRP A 556 -23.71 -3.38 2.56
N LEU A 557 -23.55 -2.43 3.48
CA LEU A 557 -23.21 -1.05 3.11
C LEU A 557 -21.83 -0.97 2.44
N TYR A 558 -20.85 -1.75 2.89
CA TYR A 558 -19.54 -1.85 2.26
C TYR A 558 -19.65 -2.40 0.83
N GLN A 559 -20.39 -3.49 0.63
CA GLN A 559 -20.61 -4.09 -0.69
C GLN A 559 -21.35 -3.13 -1.65
N ILE A 560 -22.34 -2.39 -1.15
CA ILE A 560 -23.05 -1.36 -1.92
C ILE A 560 -22.09 -0.22 -2.32
N GLN A 561 -21.25 0.23 -1.38
CA GLN A 561 -20.28 1.29 -1.65
C GLN A 561 -19.23 0.85 -2.69
N LEU A 562 -18.75 -0.40 -2.62
CA LEU A 562 -17.88 -0.97 -3.65
C LEU A 562 -18.55 -0.98 -5.03
N ALA A 563 -19.81 -1.41 -5.11
CA ALA A 563 -20.56 -1.41 -6.37
C ALA A 563 -20.76 0.00 -6.93
N ALA A 564 -21.03 0.99 -6.09
CA ALA A 564 -21.14 2.39 -6.50
C ALA A 564 -19.80 2.95 -7.03
N VAL A 565 -18.68 2.61 -6.39
CA VAL A 565 -17.33 2.97 -6.85
C VAL A 565 -16.99 2.30 -8.18
N ALA A 566 -17.32 1.02 -8.33
CA ALA A 566 -17.13 0.29 -9.59
C ALA A 566 -17.96 0.93 -10.71
N TYR A 567 -19.22 1.27 -10.45
CA TYR A 567 -20.09 1.96 -11.41
C TYR A 567 -19.56 3.33 -11.80
N LYS A 568 -19.13 4.14 -10.83
CA LYS A 568 -18.49 5.44 -11.08
C LYS A 568 -17.31 5.29 -12.02
N THR A 569 -16.45 4.30 -11.77
CA THR A 569 -15.24 4.03 -12.54
C THR A 569 -15.56 3.56 -13.96
N GLU A 570 -16.46 2.58 -14.09
CA GLU A 570 -16.91 2.00 -15.36
C GLU A 570 -17.60 3.04 -16.27
N LYS A 571 -18.37 3.95 -15.66
CA LYS A 571 -19.09 5.01 -16.38
C LYS A 571 -18.31 6.31 -16.52
N HIS A 572 -17.07 6.37 -16.04
CA HIS A 572 -16.22 7.56 -16.05
C HIS A 572 -16.91 8.79 -15.44
N LEU A 573 -17.68 8.60 -14.37
CA LEU A 573 -18.38 9.69 -13.70
C LEU A 573 -17.38 10.50 -12.86
N GLU A 574 -17.39 11.82 -13.00
CA GLU A 574 -16.63 12.70 -12.11
C GLU A 574 -17.17 12.66 -10.68
N GLU A 575 -18.49 12.55 -10.56
CA GLU A 575 -19.23 12.64 -9.32
C GLU A 575 -19.69 11.27 -8.79
N PHE A 576 -19.83 11.18 -7.47
CA PHE A 576 -20.32 9.97 -6.85
C PHE A 576 -21.76 9.72 -7.34
N PRO A 577 -22.13 8.48 -7.69
CA PRO A 577 -23.42 8.22 -8.33
C PRO A 577 -24.59 8.71 -7.46
N SER A 578 -25.63 9.22 -8.11
CA SER A 578 -26.81 9.76 -7.43
C SER A 578 -27.77 8.64 -7.01
N ARG A 579 -28.87 9.01 -6.34
CA ARG A 579 -29.96 8.07 -6.05
C ARG A 579 -30.59 7.44 -7.28
N ALA A 580 -30.64 8.16 -8.40
CA ALA A 580 -31.23 7.68 -9.64
C ALA A 580 -30.38 6.57 -10.29
N ASP A 581 -29.09 6.53 -10.00
CA ASP A 581 -28.14 5.56 -10.57
C ASP A 581 -28.25 4.16 -9.92
N PHE A 582 -28.97 4.01 -8.81
CA PHE A 582 -29.04 2.76 -8.06
C PHE A 582 -29.39 1.54 -8.93
N GLY A 583 -30.39 1.67 -9.81
CA GLY A 583 -30.80 0.57 -10.68
C GLY A 583 -29.70 0.13 -11.65
N GLN A 584 -28.87 1.07 -12.12
CA GLN A 584 -27.75 0.79 -13.01
C GLN A 584 -26.54 0.22 -12.26
N ILE A 585 -26.31 0.67 -11.01
CA ILE A 585 -25.31 0.06 -10.11
C ILE A 585 -25.63 -1.41 -9.88
N MET A 586 -26.90 -1.73 -9.60
CA MET A 586 -27.34 -3.12 -9.42
C MET A 586 -27.19 -3.96 -10.69
N LEU A 587 -27.35 -3.38 -11.88
CA LEU A 587 -27.14 -4.08 -13.16
C LEU A 587 -25.67 -4.36 -13.44
N LEU A 588 -24.77 -3.47 -13.03
CA LEU A 588 -23.32 -3.68 -13.13
C LEU A 588 -22.82 -4.70 -12.11
N THR A 589 -23.45 -4.78 -10.94
CA THR A 589 -23.06 -5.69 -9.85
C THR A 589 -24.25 -6.55 -9.39
N PRO A 590 -24.73 -7.47 -10.24
CA PRO A 590 -25.92 -8.28 -9.95
C PRO A 590 -25.71 -9.25 -8.77
N SER A 591 -24.45 -9.56 -8.42
CA SER A 591 -24.07 -10.36 -7.26
C SER A 591 -24.64 -9.84 -5.93
N LEU A 592 -24.92 -8.53 -5.82
CA LEU A 592 -25.58 -7.95 -4.65
C LEU A 592 -26.98 -8.54 -4.38
N MET A 593 -27.68 -9.03 -5.40
CA MET A 593 -28.98 -9.70 -5.25
C MET A 593 -28.89 -11.11 -4.66
N ASN A 594 -27.68 -11.65 -4.48
CA ASN A 594 -27.46 -12.90 -3.77
C ASN A 594 -27.49 -12.64 -2.25
N THR A 595 -28.62 -12.91 -1.59
CA THR A 595 -28.77 -12.77 -0.12
C THR A 595 -27.78 -13.59 0.70
N GLY A 596 -27.13 -14.60 0.09
CA GLY A 596 -26.10 -15.43 0.69
C GLY A 596 -24.66 -14.92 0.51
N LEU A 597 -24.43 -13.76 -0.12
CA LEU A 597 -23.09 -13.25 -0.45
C LEU A 597 -22.13 -13.20 0.74
N TRP A 598 -22.62 -12.88 1.93
CA TRP A 598 -21.83 -12.83 3.17
C TRP A 598 -21.18 -14.16 3.56
N LYS A 599 -21.71 -15.30 3.11
CA LYS A 599 -21.21 -16.64 3.45
C LYS A 599 -19.80 -16.90 2.92
N ALA A 600 -19.39 -16.18 1.89
CA ALA A 600 -18.02 -16.25 1.39
C ALA A 600 -17.01 -15.62 2.36
N TYR A 601 -17.46 -14.71 3.25
CA TYR A 601 -16.61 -13.89 4.10
C TYR A 601 -16.71 -14.28 5.58
N TYR A 602 -17.90 -14.67 6.04
CA TYR A 602 -18.15 -14.95 7.45
C TYR A 602 -18.62 -16.37 7.71
N SER A 603 -18.10 -16.99 8.76
CA SER A 603 -18.67 -18.20 9.32
C SER A 603 -20.04 -17.90 9.94
N LYS A 604 -20.89 -18.93 10.00
CA LYS A 604 -22.19 -18.81 10.69
C LYS A 604 -22.01 -18.52 12.18
N ASP A 605 -20.96 -19.05 12.79
CA ASP A 605 -20.71 -18.94 14.22
C ASP A 605 -20.38 -17.49 14.60
N LEU A 606 -19.49 -16.84 13.84
CA LEU A 606 -19.19 -15.43 14.04
C LEU A 606 -20.40 -14.56 13.69
N MET A 607 -20.96 -14.71 12.48
CA MET A 607 -22.02 -13.83 11.98
C MET A 607 -23.24 -13.83 12.90
N PHE A 608 -23.67 -14.98 13.43
CA PHE A 608 -24.86 -15.06 14.29
C PHE A 608 -24.58 -14.93 15.79
N SER A 609 -23.34 -14.65 16.18
CA SER A 609 -22.96 -14.38 17.57
C SER A 609 -23.66 -13.12 18.13
N PRO A 610 -23.89 -13.02 19.45
CA PRO A 610 -24.37 -11.78 20.07
C PRO A 610 -23.43 -10.59 19.82
N ALA A 611 -22.12 -10.81 19.86
CA ALA A 611 -21.11 -9.77 19.65
C ALA A 611 -21.19 -9.14 18.25
N ALA A 612 -21.36 -9.95 17.19
CA ALA A 612 -21.50 -9.46 15.81
C ALA A 612 -22.81 -8.70 15.55
N ARG A 613 -23.83 -8.87 16.41
CA ARG A 613 -25.05 -8.05 16.33
C ARG A 613 -24.82 -6.64 16.85
N GLU A 614 -23.96 -6.48 17.86
CA GLU A 614 -23.75 -5.22 18.57
C GLU A 614 -22.55 -4.43 18.04
N ASN A 615 -21.51 -5.11 17.58
CA ASN A 615 -20.23 -4.53 17.17
C ASN A 615 -19.88 -4.84 15.71
N TRP A 616 -18.85 -4.17 15.18
CA TRP A 616 -18.27 -4.46 13.87
C TRP A 616 -17.15 -5.49 14.01
N HIS A 617 -17.29 -6.63 13.34
CA HIS A 617 -16.28 -7.67 13.30
C HIS A 617 -15.76 -7.87 11.88
N LEU A 618 -14.45 -8.05 11.75
CA LEU A 618 -13.82 -8.41 10.49
C LEU A 618 -14.28 -9.82 10.03
N PRO A 619 -14.29 -10.09 8.71
CA PRO A 619 -14.50 -11.43 8.19
C PRO A 619 -13.50 -12.47 8.74
N ASP A 620 -13.98 -13.67 9.07
CA ASP A 620 -13.16 -14.78 9.59
C ASP A 620 -12.86 -15.87 8.56
N LEU A 621 -13.50 -15.87 7.39
CA LEU A 621 -13.20 -16.83 6.31
C LEU A 621 -12.24 -16.26 5.26
N GLN A 622 -12.47 -15.01 4.83
CA GLN A 622 -11.60 -14.29 3.90
C GLN A 622 -11.84 -12.78 4.05
N PRO A 623 -10.82 -11.92 3.81
CA PRO A 623 -10.97 -10.47 3.94
C PRO A 623 -11.97 -9.87 2.94
N LEU A 624 -12.51 -8.69 3.27
CA LEU A 624 -13.33 -7.94 2.31
C LEU A 624 -12.48 -7.49 1.11
N PRO A 625 -13.08 -7.38 -0.10
CA PRO A 625 -12.35 -6.90 -1.27
C PRO A 625 -11.88 -5.46 -1.04
N PRO A 626 -10.61 -5.13 -1.34
CA PRO A 626 -10.13 -3.76 -1.22
C PRO A 626 -10.82 -2.83 -2.23
N PHE A 627 -10.91 -1.54 -1.92
CA PHE A 627 -11.34 -0.52 -2.88
C PHE A 627 -10.30 -0.38 -3.99
N LYS A 628 -10.61 -0.89 -5.20
CA LYS A 628 -9.80 -0.68 -6.40
C LYS A 628 -10.06 0.71 -6.96
N GLY A 629 -9.36 1.74 -6.47
CA GLY A 629 -9.33 3.04 -7.12
C GLY A 629 -8.22 3.10 -8.16
N LYS A 630 -8.47 3.76 -9.30
CA LYS A 630 -7.37 4.45 -9.97
C LYS A 630 -6.78 5.40 -8.92
N LYS A 631 -5.45 5.44 -8.75
CA LYS A 631 -4.83 6.62 -8.14
C LYS A 631 -5.40 7.79 -8.94
N VAL A 632 -6.27 8.57 -8.32
CA VAL A 632 -6.47 9.93 -8.79
C VAL A 632 -5.07 10.47 -8.64
N VAL A 633 -4.35 10.57 -9.77
CA VAL A 633 -3.27 11.52 -9.87
C VAL A 633 -3.96 12.78 -9.42
N SER A 634 -3.74 13.16 -8.17
CA SER A 634 -3.87 14.56 -7.78
C SER A 634 -3.15 15.24 -8.91
N GLU A 635 -3.89 16.03 -9.71
CA GLU A 635 -3.25 16.85 -10.75
C GLU A 635 -1.95 17.33 -10.11
N PRO A 636 -0.79 17.00 -10.72
CA PRO A 636 0.50 17.30 -10.10
C PRO A 636 0.35 18.72 -9.60
N SER A 637 0.45 18.91 -8.27
CA SER A 637 0.21 20.21 -7.66
C SER A 637 1.05 21.17 -8.48
N PRO A 638 0.44 22.09 -9.27
CA PRO A 638 1.05 22.58 -10.49
C PRO A 638 2.49 22.95 -10.20
N SER A 639 3.40 22.12 -10.70
CA SER A 639 4.81 22.39 -10.54
C SER A 639 5.01 23.75 -11.20
N THR A 640 5.42 24.73 -10.39
CA THR A 640 5.71 26.11 -10.81
C THR A 640 4.55 26.98 -11.33
N GLU A 641 3.29 26.68 -10.99
CA GLU A 641 2.19 27.67 -11.03
C GLU A 641 1.84 28.08 -9.58
N LYS A 642 1.63 29.38 -9.32
CA LYS A 642 1.33 29.87 -7.96
C LYS A 642 0.13 29.09 -7.41
N ASP A 643 0.29 28.27 -6.35
CA ASP A 643 -0.83 27.62 -5.67
C ASP A 643 -1.77 28.70 -5.12
N HIS A 644 -2.74 29.09 -5.93
CA HIS A 644 -3.74 30.13 -5.65
C HIS A 644 -4.65 29.75 -4.48
N TYR A 645 -4.63 28.48 -4.07
CA TYR A 645 -5.46 27.93 -3.01
C TYR A 645 -4.70 27.70 -1.70
N LYS A 646 -3.39 27.92 -1.65
CA LYS A 646 -2.57 27.76 -0.44
C LYS A 646 -3.16 28.50 0.77
N LEU A 647 -3.34 29.82 0.65
CA LEU A 647 -3.87 30.65 1.75
C LEU A 647 -5.36 30.37 2.04
N PRO A 648 -6.26 30.24 1.04
CA PRO A 648 -7.64 29.81 1.29
C PRO A 648 -7.75 28.48 2.03
N ARG A 649 -6.95 27.48 1.65
CA ARG A 649 -6.92 26.14 2.26
C ARG A 649 -6.40 26.18 3.69
N PHE A 650 -5.27 26.87 3.89
CA PHE A 650 -4.73 27.08 5.23
C PHE A 650 -5.73 27.79 6.14
N ALA A 651 -6.36 28.86 5.64
CA ALA A 651 -7.41 29.58 6.37
C ALA A 651 -8.62 28.70 6.68
N PHE A 652 -9.00 27.80 5.77
CA PHE A 652 -10.06 26.82 5.99
C PHE A 652 -9.75 25.89 7.15
N SER A 653 -8.55 25.28 7.17
CA SER A 653 -8.10 24.43 8.28
C SER A 653 -8.06 25.21 9.61
N VAL A 654 -7.59 26.47 9.59
CA VAL A 654 -7.57 27.34 10.78
C VAL A 654 -8.97 27.59 11.31
N VAL A 655 -9.92 27.97 10.44
CA VAL A 655 -11.30 28.24 10.88
C VAL A 655 -11.98 26.96 11.36
N GLN A 656 -11.78 25.81 10.70
CA GLN A 656 -12.27 24.53 11.21
C GLN A 656 -11.72 24.22 12.61
N LYS A 657 -10.42 24.44 12.85
CA LYS A 657 -9.84 24.26 14.19
C LYS A 657 -10.40 25.27 15.21
N THR A 658 -10.79 26.49 14.81
CA THR A 658 -11.48 27.42 15.73
C THR A 658 -12.88 26.95 16.16
N LEU A 659 -13.51 26.05 15.39
CA LEU A 659 -14.82 25.48 15.72
C LEU A 659 -14.70 24.24 16.63
N THR A 660 -13.57 23.53 16.58
CA THR A 660 -13.35 22.27 17.33
C THR A 660 -12.44 22.42 18.55
N SER A 661 -11.53 23.40 18.55
CA SER A 661 -10.58 23.62 19.63
C SER A 661 -11.23 24.24 20.87
N LYS A 662 -10.67 23.92 22.05
CA LYS A 662 -11.04 24.58 23.32
C LYS A 662 -10.39 25.95 23.50
N LEU A 663 -9.41 26.31 22.67
CA LEU A 663 -8.74 27.59 22.71
C LEU A 663 -9.68 28.72 22.26
N ARG A 664 -9.46 29.94 22.78
CA ARG A 664 -10.15 31.12 22.26
C ARG A 664 -9.74 31.34 20.80
N ARG A 665 -10.70 31.70 19.94
CA ARG A 665 -10.47 32.00 18.51
C ARG A 665 -9.23 32.86 18.25
N GLY A 666 -9.03 33.94 19.02
CA GLY A 666 -7.87 34.81 18.85
C GLY A 666 -6.51 34.13 19.11
N GLY A 667 -6.48 33.16 20.04
CA GLY A 667 -5.29 32.34 20.29
C GLY A 667 -4.98 31.40 19.12
N VAL A 668 -6.01 30.71 18.60
CA VAL A 668 -5.86 29.83 17.43
C VAL A 668 -5.34 30.59 16.21
N VAL A 669 -5.94 31.75 15.91
CA VAL A 669 -5.52 32.60 14.79
C VAL A 669 -4.09 33.11 14.98
N LYS A 670 -3.71 33.51 16.20
CA LYS A 670 -2.33 33.93 16.50
C LYS A 670 -1.32 32.81 16.19
N GLN A 671 -1.61 31.59 16.62
CA GLN A 671 -0.73 30.44 16.34
C GLN A 671 -0.67 30.11 14.85
N ALA A 672 -1.79 30.20 14.15
CA ALA A 672 -1.84 30.02 12.71
C ALA A 672 -0.93 31.00 11.96
N LEU A 673 -1.00 32.28 12.29
CA LEU A 673 -0.16 33.31 11.66
C LEU A 673 1.33 33.07 11.93
N ALA A 674 1.69 32.73 13.17
CA ALA A 674 3.08 32.42 13.54
C ALA A 674 3.62 31.18 12.82
N ALA A 675 2.83 30.10 12.76
CA ALA A 675 3.19 28.86 12.07
C ALA A 675 3.37 29.08 10.56
N LEU A 676 2.44 29.81 9.94
CA LEU A 676 2.52 30.16 8.51
C LEU A 676 3.74 31.03 8.20
N GLN A 677 4.04 32.02 9.04
CA GLN A 677 5.22 32.86 8.89
C GLN A 677 6.51 32.03 8.98
N SER A 678 6.65 31.19 10.01
CA SER A 678 7.81 30.32 10.21
C SER A 678 8.00 29.31 9.06
N SER A 679 6.91 28.65 8.63
CA SER A 679 6.94 27.73 7.48
C SER A 679 7.34 28.46 6.19
N THR A 680 6.78 29.65 5.94
CA THR A 680 7.12 30.44 4.74
C THR A 680 8.58 30.89 4.74
N ILE A 681 9.13 31.29 5.88
CA ILE A 681 10.57 31.63 6.01
C ILE A 681 11.44 30.41 5.66
N ARG A 682 11.11 29.23 6.19
CA ARG A 682 11.85 27.99 5.91
C ARG A 682 11.78 27.59 4.43
N LEU A 683 10.59 27.62 3.84
CA LEU A 683 10.40 27.32 2.42
C LEU A 683 11.19 28.30 1.55
N ARG A 684 11.17 29.60 1.89
CA ARG A 684 11.94 30.63 1.17
C ARG A 684 13.46 30.47 1.29
N ALA A 685 13.94 29.88 2.39
CA ALA A 685 15.36 29.59 2.54
C ALA A 685 15.82 28.48 1.58
N ALA A 686 14.94 27.54 1.25
CA ALA A 686 15.21 26.49 0.26
C ALA A 686 14.90 26.93 -1.18
N ASP A 687 13.81 27.69 -1.37
CA ASP A 687 13.35 28.19 -2.66
C ASP A 687 12.95 29.67 -2.57
N PRO A 688 13.82 30.60 -3.04
CA PRO A 688 13.55 32.03 -3.03
C PRO A 688 12.31 32.46 -3.85
N SER A 689 11.81 31.61 -4.76
CA SER A 689 10.64 31.89 -5.61
C SER A 689 9.31 31.87 -4.83
N VAL A 690 9.27 31.20 -3.67
CA VAL A 690 8.10 31.14 -2.78
C VAL A 690 7.73 32.55 -2.32
N PRO A 691 6.48 33.04 -2.49
CA PRO A 691 6.10 34.39 -2.07
C PRO A 691 6.37 34.66 -0.57
N PRO A 692 6.76 35.91 -0.21
CA PRO A 692 6.97 36.26 1.19
C PRO A 692 5.65 36.22 1.98
N TYR A 693 5.77 35.89 3.27
CA TYR A 693 4.63 35.92 4.18
C TYR A 693 4.00 37.32 4.21
N SER A 694 2.67 37.37 4.29
CA SER A 694 1.92 38.58 4.58
C SER A 694 0.81 38.30 5.59
N GLU A 695 0.85 39.04 6.70
CA GLU A 695 -0.20 38.97 7.72
C GLU A 695 -1.55 39.45 7.16
N THR A 696 -1.56 40.50 6.34
CA THR A 696 -2.79 41.00 5.70
C THR A 696 -3.44 39.94 4.83
N GLN A 697 -2.65 39.26 4.00
CA GLN A 697 -3.17 38.24 3.10
C GLN A 697 -3.72 37.03 3.87
N ALA A 698 -2.98 36.53 4.86
CA ALA A 698 -3.43 35.40 5.68
C ALA A 698 -4.69 35.74 6.48
N TYR A 699 -4.74 36.93 7.11
CA TYR A 699 -5.87 37.34 7.92
C TYR A 699 -7.12 37.60 7.09
N PHE A 700 -6.98 38.19 5.89
CA PHE A 700 -8.09 38.34 4.94
C PHE A 700 -8.76 36.98 4.66
N TRP A 701 -7.98 35.95 4.33
CA TRP A 701 -8.52 34.63 4.05
C TRP A 701 -9.18 33.98 5.26
N ILE A 702 -8.60 34.11 6.45
CA ILE A 702 -9.21 33.62 7.70
C ILE A 702 -10.56 34.31 7.95
N GLN A 703 -10.65 35.63 7.74
CA GLN A 703 -11.91 36.35 7.88
C GLN A 703 -12.93 35.98 6.81
N PHE A 704 -12.48 35.82 5.56
CA PHE A 704 -13.32 35.42 4.44
C PHE A 704 -13.96 34.06 4.71
N VAL A 705 -13.15 33.04 5.04
CA VAL A 705 -13.65 31.70 5.33
C VAL A 705 -14.58 31.71 6.55
N HIS A 706 -14.24 32.45 7.60
CA HIS A 706 -15.10 32.58 8.77
C HIS A 706 -16.46 33.20 8.43
N ALA A 707 -16.49 34.28 7.63
CA ALA A 707 -17.73 34.91 7.19
C ALA A 707 -18.56 33.98 6.29
N SER A 708 -17.89 33.17 5.46
CA SER A 708 -18.53 32.15 4.63
C SER A 708 -19.16 31.04 5.46
N LEU A 709 -18.41 30.40 6.37
CA LEU A 709 -18.95 29.33 7.20
C LEU A 709 -20.07 29.82 8.12
N ARG A 710 -19.97 31.04 8.66
CA ARG A 710 -21.07 31.65 9.42
C ARG A 710 -22.35 31.84 8.63
N SER A 711 -22.29 31.99 7.31
CA SER A 711 -23.50 32.11 6.49
C SER A 711 -24.31 30.80 6.43
N LEU A 712 -23.69 29.67 6.75
CA LEU A 712 -24.36 28.37 6.82
C LEU A 712 -25.14 28.18 8.13
N ASP A 713 -24.73 28.86 9.21
CA ASP A 713 -25.36 28.76 10.53
C ASP A 713 -26.62 29.65 10.69
N VAL A 714 -26.79 30.67 9.84
CA VAL A 714 -27.70 31.80 10.09
C VAL A 714 -29.14 31.59 9.58
N THR A 715 -29.47 30.48 8.91
CA THR A 715 -30.78 30.35 8.23
C THR A 715 -31.59 29.12 8.62
N SER A 716 -32.76 29.36 9.24
CA SER A 716 -33.84 28.39 9.45
C SER A 716 -34.81 28.25 8.26
N SER A 717 -34.59 28.99 7.16
CA SER A 717 -35.51 29.07 6.01
C SER A 717 -34.84 29.06 4.62
N ALA A 718 -33.51 28.90 4.55
CA ALA A 718 -32.76 28.78 3.31
C ALA A 718 -32.19 27.35 3.17
N PRO A 719 -31.85 26.88 1.96
CA PRO A 719 -31.27 25.56 1.80
C PRO A 719 -29.91 25.48 2.50
N ALA A 720 -29.90 24.89 3.69
CA ALA A 720 -28.69 24.70 4.47
C ALA A 720 -27.98 23.43 4.00
N PHE A 721 -26.65 23.41 4.12
CA PHE A 721 -25.93 22.16 4.09
C PHE A 721 -26.33 21.36 5.34
N ASP A 722 -26.89 20.16 5.19
CA ASP A 722 -27.52 19.40 6.29
C ASP A 722 -26.51 18.79 7.29
N GLY A 723 -25.21 19.10 7.15
CA GLY A 723 -24.13 18.66 8.04
C GLY A 723 -23.47 19.83 8.79
N PRO A 724 -22.72 19.55 9.87
CA PRO A 724 -21.99 20.60 10.59
C PRO A 724 -20.90 21.20 9.70
N ALA A 725 -20.62 22.50 9.84
CA ALA A 725 -19.57 23.18 9.08
C ALA A 725 -18.17 22.55 9.27
N THR A 726 -17.97 21.83 10.38
CA THR A 726 -16.75 21.07 10.70
C THR A 726 -16.57 19.80 9.85
N ALA A 727 -17.63 19.29 9.24
CA ALA A 727 -17.56 18.13 8.35
C ALA A 727 -17.25 18.50 6.90
N LEU A 728 -17.34 19.78 6.51
CA LEU A 728 -17.08 20.22 5.15
C LEU A 728 -15.63 19.90 4.73
N SER A 729 -15.47 19.39 3.52
CA SER A 729 -14.18 19.33 2.84
C SER A 729 -13.86 20.69 2.22
N PHE A 730 -12.57 20.97 2.01
CA PHE A 730 -12.14 22.20 1.36
C PHE A 730 -12.72 22.36 -0.06
N GLU A 731 -12.86 21.26 -0.81
CA GLU A 731 -13.41 21.28 -2.16
C GLU A 731 -14.92 21.60 -2.18
N ALA A 732 -15.67 21.04 -1.23
CA ALA A 732 -17.07 21.39 -1.04
C ALA A 732 -17.22 22.87 -0.63
N PHE A 733 -16.35 23.36 0.26
CA PHE A 733 -16.32 24.77 0.65
C PHE A 733 -16.06 25.70 -0.55
N ARG A 734 -15.08 25.38 -1.40
CA ARG A 734 -14.79 26.13 -2.63
C ARG A 734 -16.01 26.21 -3.54
N THR A 735 -16.70 25.08 -3.69
CA THR A 735 -17.92 24.96 -4.50
C THR A 735 -19.07 25.80 -3.96
N LEU A 736 -19.27 25.82 -2.63
CA LEU A 736 -20.34 26.60 -2.00
C LEU A 736 -20.16 28.12 -2.21
N PHE A 737 -18.92 28.61 -2.19
CA PHE A 737 -18.60 30.04 -2.15
C PHE A 737 -17.86 30.56 -3.40
N ASP A 738 -17.74 29.75 -4.45
CA ASP A 738 -16.98 30.04 -5.69
C ASP A 738 -15.56 30.54 -5.42
N VAL A 739 -14.81 29.88 -4.53
CA VAL A 739 -13.48 30.37 -4.12
C VAL A 739 -12.45 30.10 -5.22
N THR A 740 -11.88 31.17 -5.77
CA THR A 740 -10.87 31.12 -6.85
C THR A 740 -9.44 31.47 -6.40
N GLY A 741 -9.28 32.07 -5.22
CA GLY A 741 -8.00 32.62 -4.77
C GLY A 741 -7.78 34.09 -5.16
N ALA A 742 -8.70 34.69 -5.92
CA ALA A 742 -8.63 36.08 -6.38
C ALA A 742 -9.64 37.01 -5.70
N GLU A 743 -10.41 36.52 -4.72
CA GLU A 743 -11.50 37.24 -4.05
C GLU A 743 -11.04 38.56 -3.40
N TRP A 744 -9.78 38.63 -2.97
CA TRP A 744 -9.17 39.82 -2.37
C TRP A 744 -9.23 41.06 -3.27
N ARG A 745 -9.23 40.90 -4.61
CA ARG A 745 -9.26 42.02 -5.58
C ARG A 745 -10.52 42.87 -5.49
N ARG A 746 -11.58 42.38 -4.84
CA ARG A 746 -12.81 43.15 -4.58
C ARG A 746 -12.70 44.07 -3.37
N TYR A 747 -11.68 43.87 -2.54
CA TYR A 747 -11.54 44.49 -1.22
C TYR A 747 -10.24 45.30 -1.10
N TYR A 748 -9.16 44.87 -1.77
CA TYR A 748 -7.85 45.54 -1.77
C TYR A 748 -7.43 46.02 -3.16
N THR A 749 -6.78 47.19 -3.23
CA THR A 749 -5.92 47.54 -4.37
C THR A 749 -4.70 46.62 -4.41
N GLN A 750 -4.13 46.42 -5.60
CA GLN A 750 -2.93 45.59 -5.75
C GLN A 750 -1.73 46.19 -4.99
N ASP A 751 -1.58 47.52 -5.04
CA ASP A 751 -0.51 48.24 -4.34
C ASP A 751 -0.57 47.98 -2.83
N LEU A 752 -1.75 48.10 -2.21
CA LEU A 752 -1.90 47.82 -0.78
C LEU A 752 -1.73 46.33 -0.44
N TRP A 753 -2.21 45.42 -1.31
CA TRP A 753 -2.12 43.98 -1.11
C TRP A 753 -0.68 43.44 -1.10
N GLU A 754 0.21 44.07 -1.88
CA GLU A 754 1.60 43.66 -2.06
C GLU A 754 2.60 44.47 -1.21
N ASP A 755 2.16 45.58 -0.61
CA ASP A 755 2.98 46.50 0.18
C ASP A 755 3.71 45.85 1.37
N ILE A 756 4.89 46.38 1.70
CA ILE A 756 5.73 45.87 2.79
C ILE A 756 5.05 46.05 4.15
N SER A 757 4.34 47.17 4.38
CA SER A 757 3.62 47.40 5.63
C SER A 757 2.49 46.38 5.84
N SER A 758 1.79 46.01 4.76
CA SER A 758 0.76 44.95 4.73
C SER A 758 1.31 43.55 5.02
N ARG A 759 2.62 43.33 4.85
CA ARG A 759 3.27 42.07 5.22
C ARG A 759 3.54 41.95 6.71
N MET A 760 3.94 43.06 7.32
CA MET A 760 4.41 43.14 8.71
C MET A 760 3.27 43.26 9.72
N SER A 761 2.12 43.76 9.31
CA SER A 761 0.94 43.92 10.15
C SER A 761 -0.33 43.91 9.32
N PHE A 762 -1.45 43.45 9.90
CA PHE A 762 -2.75 43.50 9.23
C PHE A 762 -3.17 44.94 8.91
N VAL A 763 -3.53 45.20 7.65
CA VAL A 763 -4.12 46.45 7.18
C VAL A 763 -5.54 46.17 6.67
N ASN A 764 -6.49 47.07 6.97
CA ASN A 764 -7.87 46.91 6.52
C ASN A 764 -7.99 47.09 4.98
N PRO A 765 -9.02 46.48 4.35
CA PRO A 765 -9.36 46.72 2.96
C PRO A 765 -9.55 48.20 2.61
N ASP A 766 -8.99 48.66 1.49
CA ASP A 766 -9.08 50.06 1.02
C ASP A 766 -10.17 50.29 -0.05
N LEU A 767 -10.57 49.27 -0.80
CA LEU A 767 -11.66 49.39 -1.79
C LEU A 767 -13.03 49.23 -1.15
N LYS A 768 -13.18 48.20 -0.31
CA LYS A 768 -14.47 47.83 0.30
C LYS A 768 -14.24 47.03 1.58
N PRO A 769 -15.01 47.23 2.67
CA PRO A 769 -14.92 46.37 3.84
C PRO A 769 -15.40 44.94 3.54
N LEU A 770 -14.75 43.96 4.16
CA LEU A 770 -15.18 42.56 4.12
C LEU A 770 -16.42 42.36 5.01
N PRO A 771 -17.51 41.75 4.51
CA PRO A 771 -18.70 41.52 5.30
C PRO A 771 -18.46 40.45 6.38
N ASN A 772 -19.18 40.56 7.50
CA ASN A 772 -19.08 39.59 8.60
C ASN A 772 -19.79 38.26 8.32
N VAL A 773 -20.73 38.25 7.36
CA VAL A 773 -21.51 37.10 6.90
C VAL A 773 -21.80 37.29 5.42
N PHE A 774 -21.62 36.24 4.61
CA PHE A 774 -21.99 36.25 3.18
C PHE A 774 -23.44 35.84 2.95
N ALA A 775 -23.93 36.04 1.71
CA ALA A 775 -25.23 35.50 1.31
C ALA A 775 -25.20 33.97 1.30
N SER A 776 -26.30 33.34 1.73
CA SER A 776 -26.44 31.88 1.72
C SER A 776 -26.26 31.33 0.30
N PRO A 777 -25.56 30.19 0.13
CA PRO A 777 -25.43 29.53 -1.16
C PRO A 777 -26.79 29.16 -1.77
N SER A 778 -26.87 29.09 -3.10
CA SER A 778 -28.06 28.59 -3.78
C SER A 778 -28.19 27.07 -3.61
N GLN A 779 -29.40 26.52 -3.72
CA GLN A 779 -29.64 25.07 -3.64
C GLN A 779 -28.75 24.29 -4.62
N ALA A 780 -28.60 24.76 -5.86
CA ALA A 780 -27.74 24.10 -6.85
C ALA A 780 -26.27 23.98 -6.40
N LYS A 781 -25.75 24.98 -5.66
CA LYS A 781 -24.40 24.90 -5.10
C LYS A 781 -24.32 23.95 -3.91
N VAL A 782 -25.36 23.91 -3.09
CA VAL A 782 -25.47 22.95 -1.98
C VAL A 782 -25.48 21.52 -2.52
N ASP A 783 -26.24 21.26 -3.57
CA ASP A 783 -26.32 19.95 -4.23
C ASP A 783 -24.96 19.54 -4.82
N LEU A 784 -24.29 20.45 -5.51
CA LEU A 784 -22.95 20.19 -6.06
C LEU A 784 -21.91 19.94 -4.96
N ALA A 785 -21.94 20.73 -3.87
CA ALA A 785 -21.05 20.56 -2.74
C ALA A 785 -21.25 19.20 -2.04
N ARG A 786 -22.50 18.72 -1.94
CA ARG A 786 -22.83 17.37 -1.43
C ARG A 786 -22.21 16.26 -2.28
N LEU A 787 -22.24 16.40 -3.60
CA LEU A 787 -21.59 15.44 -4.51
C LEU A 787 -20.06 15.47 -4.36
N ARG A 788 -19.46 16.66 -4.17
CA ARG A 788 -18.02 16.82 -3.88
C ARG A 788 -17.64 16.20 -2.53
N MET A 789 -18.51 16.28 -1.53
CA MET A 789 -18.34 15.62 -0.23
C MET A 789 -18.33 14.10 -0.36
N ALA A 790 -19.34 13.52 -1.00
CA ALA A 790 -19.43 12.07 -1.19
C ALA A 790 -18.21 11.53 -1.94
N ASN A 791 -17.76 12.27 -2.96
CA ASN A 791 -16.52 12.00 -3.67
C ASN A 791 -15.29 12.02 -2.77
N ALA A 792 -15.12 13.05 -1.94
CA ALA A 792 -13.96 13.20 -1.08
C ALA A 792 -13.86 12.04 -0.06
N VAL A 793 -14.98 11.67 0.58
CA VAL A 793 -15.01 10.54 1.52
C VAL A 793 -14.68 9.23 0.82
N THR A 794 -15.23 9.02 -0.37
CA THR A 794 -15.02 7.80 -1.16
C THR A 794 -13.58 7.69 -1.68
N ASN A 795 -12.98 8.79 -2.12
CA ASN A 795 -11.60 8.80 -2.58
C ASN A 795 -10.61 8.48 -1.44
N ARG A 796 -10.87 8.97 -0.21
CA ARG A 796 -10.07 8.60 0.99
C ARG A 796 -10.10 7.10 1.33
N LEU A 797 -11.08 6.36 0.81
CA LEU A 797 -11.15 4.91 0.96
C LEU A 797 -10.27 4.18 -0.05
N ALA A 798 -10.12 4.73 -1.26
CA ALA A 798 -9.39 4.13 -2.36
C ALA A 798 -7.89 4.53 -2.41
N THR A 799 -7.52 5.68 -1.84
CA THR A 799 -6.13 6.15 -1.77
C THR A 799 -5.73 6.45 -0.32
N PRO A 800 -4.53 6.04 0.15
CA PRO A 800 -4.03 6.42 1.47
C PRO A 800 -4.07 7.94 1.64
N ALA A 801 -4.51 8.42 2.81
CA ALA A 801 -4.54 9.86 3.08
C ALA A 801 -3.12 10.42 3.03
N GLU A 802 -2.87 11.35 2.09
CA GLU A 802 -1.66 12.15 2.09
C GLU A 802 -1.64 13.07 3.32
N LEU A 803 -0.46 13.29 3.89
CA LEU A 803 -0.32 14.23 5.00
C LEU A 803 -0.67 15.65 4.53
N PRO A 804 -1.32 16.45 5.39
CA PRO A 804 -1.51 17.87 5.11
C PRO A 804 -0.19 18.59 4.79
N PRO A 805 -0.24 19.72 4.07
CA PRO A 805 0.92 20.57 3.84
C PRO A 805 1.64 20.94 5.12
N ARG A 806 2.94 21.22 5.00
CA ARG A 806 3.80 21.45 6.16
C ARG A 806 3.32 22.58 7.07
N GLU A 807 2.83 23.67 6.50
CA GLU A 807 2.25 24.80 7.27
C GLU A 807 1.04 24.39 8.11
N GLU A 808 0.18 23.49 7.62
CA GLU A 808 -0.97 22.99 8.36
C GLU A 808 -0.54 22.05 9.49
N LEU A 809 0.45 21.20 9.24
CA LEU A 809 1.04 20.34 10.27
C LEU A 809 1.71 21.16 11.37
N ASP A 810 2.51 22.17 11.02
CA ASP A 810 3.16 23.06 11.99
C ASP A 810 2.12 23.86 12.80
N PHE A 811 1.03 24.30 12.16
CA PHE A 811 -0.10 24.92 12.85
C PHE A 811 -0.77 23.96 13.83
N ASN A 812 -1.11 22.74 13.40
CA ASN A 812 -1.73 21.73 14.26
C ASN A 812 -0.82 21.38 15.45
N ALA A 813 0.50 21.28 15.23
CA ALA A 813 1.49 21.08 16.27
C ALA A 813 1.47 22.20 17.32
N ALA A 814 1.43 23.46 16.89
CA ALA A 814 1.33 24.61 17.81
C ALA A 814 0.02 24.58 18.63
N ILE A 815 -1.10 24.23 17.99
CA ILE A 815 -2.40 24.10 18.68
C ILE A 815 -2.39 22.97 19.70
N VAL A 816 -1.82 21.81 19.36
CA VAL A 816 -1.67 20.67 20.27
C VAL A 816 -0.87 21.07 21.53
N VAL A 817 0.20 21.85 21.37
CA VAL A 817 1.00 22.35 22.50
C VAL A 817 0.18 23.26 23.41
N ASP A 818 -0.53 24.23 22.82
CA ASP A 818 -1.39 25.15 23.58
C ASP A 818 -2.56 24.42 24.27
N GLU A 819 -3.18 23.45 23.62
CA GLU A 819 -4.25 22.63 24.20
C GLU A 819 -3.73 21.76 25.34
N ALA A 820 -2.53 21.17 25.20
CA ALA A 820 -1.89 20.40 26.26
C ALA A 820 -1.60 21.25 27.50
N ASN A 821 -1.30 22.54 27.34
CA ASN A 821 -1.09 23.48 28.44
C ASN A 821 -2.38 23.83 29.21
N LEU A 822 -3.55 23.62 28.61
CA LEU A 822 -4.85 23.81 29.27
C LEU A 822 -5.28 22.62 30.12
N ILE A 823 -4.63 21.47 29.97
CA ILE A 823 -5.01 20.22 30.63
C ILE A 823 -4.22 20.10 31.94
N PRO A 824 -4.88 20.03 33.12
CA PRO A 824 -4.22 19.81 34.39
C PRO A 824 -3.42 18.50 34.37
N GLY A 825 -2.18 18.51 34.88
CA GLY A 825 -1.28 17.34 34.85
C GLY A 825 -1.82 16.09 35.58
N SER A 826 -2.90 16.20 36.36
CA SER A 826 -3.57 15.11 37.06
C SER A 826 -4.75 14.49 36.29
N SER A 827 -5.24 15.10 35.20
CA SER A 827 -6.39 14.60 34.44
C SER A 827 -5.93 13.93 33.14
N LEU A 828 -5.81 12.60 33.19
CA LEU A 828 -5.57 11.77 32.02
C LEU A 828 -6.89 11.55 31.26
N ASN A 829 -7.16 12.41 30.29
CA ASN A 829 -8.19 12.14 29.29
C ASN A 829 -7.53 11.89 27.94
N VAL A 830 -7.09 10.65 27.72
CA VAL A 830 -6.45 10.20 26.47
C VAL A 830 -7.40 10.19 25.26
N GLY A 831 -8.69 10.49 25.46
CA GLY A 831 -9.63 10.77 24.38
C GLY A 831 -9.43 12.14 23.71
N ILE A 832 -8.53 12.99 24.22
CA ILE A 832 -8.10 14.24 23.58
C ILE A 832 -6.69 14.02 23.04
N HIS A 833 -6.48 14.31 21.75
CA HIS A 833 -5.21 14.07 21.06
C HIS A 833 -4.01 14.74 21.74
N ALA A 834 -4.16 15.99 22.20
CA ALA A 834 -3.12 16.70 22.94
C ALA A 834 -2.73 16.00 24.26
N SER A 835 -3.71 15.46 25.01
CA SER A 835 -3.45 14.67 26.22
C SER A 835 -2.71 13.38 25.90
N LEU A 836 -3.08 12.71 24.80
CA LEU A 836 -2.45 11.47 24.36
C LEU A 836 -0.97 11.70 24.06
N LEU A 837 -0.64 12.71 23.25
CA LEU A 837 0.76 13.02 22.93
C LEU A 837 1.55 13.45 24.17
N GLN A 838 0.95 14.22 25.09
CA GLN A 838 1.60 14.61 26.34
C GLN A 838 1.86 13.40 27.25
N TYR A 839 0.93 12.46 27.31
CA TYR A 839 1.09 11.20 28.05
C TYR A 839 2.23 10.36 27.45
N LEU A 840 2.21 10.16 26.13
CA LEU A 840 3.27 9.43 25.42
C LEU A 840 4.64 10.07 25.66
N HIS A 841 4.77 11.39 25.47
CA HIS A 841 6.03 12.09 25.72
C HIS A 841 6.51 11.92 27.15
N ARG A 842 5.65 12.10 28.16
CA ARG A 842 6.01 11.98 29.57
C ARG A 842 6.48 10.57 29.93
N HIS A 843 5.77 9.54 29.47
CA HIS A 843 6.03 8.15 29.85
C HIS A 843 7.16 7.50 29.04
N LEU A 844 7.47 8.03 27.86
CA LEU A 844 8.57 7.55 27.02
C LEU A 844 9.87 8.35 27.21
N SER A 845 9.83 9.58 27.76
CA SER A 845 11.01 10.46 27.89
C SER A 845 11.91 10.13 29.08
N THR A 846 11.44 9.32 30.03
CA THR A 846 12.06 9.20 31.36
C THR A 846 13.29 8.29 31.44
N GLU A 847 13.73 7.65 30.36
CA GLU A 847 14.76 6.60 30.46
C GLU A 847 16.02 6.90 29.64
N LYS A 848 17.07 7.37 30.34
CA LYS A 848 18.45 7.35 29.84
C LYS A 848 19.04 5.96 30.06
N GLY A 849 19.21 5.21 28.97
CA GLY A 849 20.06 4.01 28.91
C GLY A 849 19.31 2.67 29.01
N GLY A 850 19.24 1.93 27.90
CA GLY A 850 19.00 0.48 27.85
C GLY A 850 17.60 -0.06 28.23
N THR A 851 16.75 0.70 28.92
CA THR A 851 15.45 0.24 29.44
C THR A 851 14.22 0.65 28.61
N SER A 852 14.42 1.43 27.53
CA SER A 852 13.38 2.04 26.69
C SER A 852 12.24 1.11 26.26
N GLY A 853 12.47 -0.20 26.24
CA GLY A 853 11.47 -1.21 25.91
C GLY A 853 10.39 -1.46 26.95
N LYS A 854 10.74 -1.38 28.23
CA LYS A 854 9.79 -1.63 29.30
C LYS A 854 8.80 -0.47 29.43
N ALA A 855 9.29 0.76 29.32
CA ALA A 855 8.46 1.96 29.38
C ALA A 855 7.37 1.99 28.29
N ALA A 856 7.73 1.68 27.04
CA ALA A 856 6.75 1.70 25.95
C ALA A 856 5.76 0.55 25.99
N ALA A 857 6.22 -0.65 26.34
CA ALA A 857 5.34 -1.78 26.61
C ALA A 857 4.27 -1.46 27.65
N LYS A 858 4.71 -0.90 28.79
CA LYS A 858 3.81 -0.46 29.86
C LYS A 858 2.86 0.63 29.38
N THR A 859 3.37 1.63 28.66
CA THR A 859 2.58 2.72 28.12
C THR A 859 1.51 2.21 27.14
N ALA A 860 1.86 1.23 26.31
CA ALA A 860 0.92 0.61 25.38
C ALA A 860 -0.19 -0.17 26.12
N LEU A 861 0.17 -0.90 27.17
CA LEU A 861 -0.81 -1.58 28.00
C LEU A 861 -1.76 -0.58 28.67
N ASP A 862 -1.22 0.41 29.36
CA ASP A 862 -1.98 1.40 30.12
C ASP A 862 -2.98 2.13 29.19
N LEU A 863 -2.59 2.41 27.93
CA LEU A 863 -3.46 3.01 26.93
C LEU A 863 -4.48 2.04 26.31
N SER A 864 -4.16 0.75 26.22
CA SER A 864 -5.00 -0.24 25.53
C SER A 864 -6.39 -0.41 26.16
N GLU A 865 -6.49 -0.22 27.49
CA GLU A 865 -7.79 -0.26 28.19
C GLU A 865 -8.74 0.84 27.71
N THR A 866 -8.21 1.99 27.25
CA THR A 866 -9.03 3.13 26.82
C THR A 866 -9.15 3.22 25.30
N LEU A 867 -8.03 3.04 24.58
CA LEU A 867 -7.97 3.25 23.13
C LEU A 867 -8.19 1.97 22.31
N GLY A 868 -7.95 0.80 22.90
CA GLY A 868 -7.81 -0.46 22.17
C GLY A 868 -6.35 -0.83 21.88
N ALA A 869 -6.09 -2.11 21.67
CA ALA A 869 -4.75 -2.66 21.50
C ALA A 869 -4.03 -2.11 20.26
N THR A 870 -4.70 -2.07 19.10
CA THR A 870 -4.12 -1.60 17.84
C THR A 870 -3.79 -0.11 17.90
N GLN A 871 -4.73 0.69 18.39
CA GLN A 871 -4.61 2.15 18.46
C GLN A 871 -3.51 2.57 19.42
N SER A 872 -3.45 1.90 20.58
CA SER A 872 -2.40 2.10 21.56
C SER A 872 -1.01 1.80 20.99
N MET A 873 -0.85 0.61 20.39
CA MET A 873 0.43 0.19 19.79
C MET A 873 0.88 1.14 18.68
N PHE A 874 -0.03 1.55 17.80
CA PHE A 874 0.28 2.51 16.74
C PHE A 874 0.88 3.81 17.28
N TRP A 875 0.19 4.46 18.22
CA TRP A 875 0.63 5.76 18.74
C TRP A 875 1.90 5.66 19.57
N VAL A 876 2.08 4.58 20.34
CA VAL A 876 3.34 4.32 21.07
C VAL A 876 4.50 4.16 20.08
N GLN A 877 4.35 3.36 19.03
CA GLN A 877 5.40 3.16 18.03
C GLN A 877 5.77 4.47 17.31
N GLN A 878 4.78 5.26 16.87
CA GLN A 878 5.02 6.55 16.20
C GLN A 878 5.75 7.54 17.12
N ALA A 879 5.33 7.64 18.39
CA ALA A 879 5.99 8.51 19.35
C ALA A 879 7.43 8.06 19.62
N GLN A 880 7.66 6.76 19.81
CA GLN A 880 9.00 6.22 20.05
C GLN A 880 9.97 6.47 18.89
N LEU A 881 9.54 6.24 17.65
CA LEU A 881 10.34 6.53 16.45
C LEU A 881 10.79 7.99 16.43
N CYS A 882 9.87 8.91 16.69
CA CYS A 882 10.16 10.34 16.75
C CYS A 882 11.12 10.70 17.89
N MET A 883 11.01 10.04 19.04
CA MET A 883 11.87 10.28 20.21
C MET A 883 13.29 9.75 20.01
N ALA A 884 13.44 8.59 19.36
CA ALA A 884 14.75 8.03 19.02
C ALA A 884 15.56 8.99 18.12
N VAL A 885 14.88 9.73 17.25
CA VAL A 885 15.49 10.74 16.37
C VAL A 885 15.72 12.06 17.09
N SER A 886 14.80 12.47 17.97
CA SER A 886 14.76 13.85 18.51
C SER A 886 15.52 14.05 19.83
N GLY A 887 15.85 12.99 20.56
CA GLY A 887 16.52 13.04 21.88
C GLY A 887 15.60 13.51 23.03
N SER A 888 16.19 13.83 24.20
CA SER A 888 15.43 14.28 25.39
C SER A 888 15.03 15.76 25.31
N ALA A 889 14.10 16.07 24.42
CA ALA A 889 13.55 17.40 24.22
C ALA A 889 12.33 17.66 25.12
N THR A 890 11.98 18.93 25.36
CA THR A 890 10.71 19.31 26.01
C THR A 890 9.50 18.84 25.18
N PHE A 891 8.28 18.79 25.77
CA PHE A 891 7.08 18.38 25.02
C PHE A 891 6.83 19.24 23.78
N GLU A 892 7.00 20.56 23.92
CA GLU A 892 6.87 21.52 22.82
C GLU A 892 7.88 21.24 21.70
N GLU A 893 9.16 21.04 22.03
CA GLU A 893 10.19 20.70 21.05
C GLU A 893 9.92 19.34 20.38
N PHE A 894 9.41 18.36 21.13
CA PHE A 894 9.06 17.04 20.59
C PHE A 894 7.98 17.14 19.52
N VAL A 895 6.87 17.83 19.80
CA VAL A 895 5.76 17.97 18.86
C VAL A 895 6.14 18.86 17.67
N THR A 896 6.85 19.96 17.89
CA THR A 896 7.25 20.90 16.82
C THR A 896 8.28 20.31 15.85
N LYS A 897 9.19 19.44 16.32
CA LYS A 897 10.09 18.68 15.43
C LYS A 897 9.37 17.59 14.64
N ASN A 898 8.29 17.04 15.20
CA ASN A 898 7.55 15.91 14.63
C ASN A 898 6.06 16.26 14.39
N PRO A 899 5.75 17.27 13.56
CA PRO A 899 4.39 17.83 13.50
C PRO A 899 3.37 16.91 12.82
N HIS A 900 3.81 15.85 12.14
CA HIS A 900 2.91 14.80 11.64
C HIS A 900 2.18 14.08 12.77
N LEU A 901 2.77 14.01 13.97
CA LEU A 901 2.09 13.44 15.16
C LEU A 901 0.86 14.27 15.56
N ALA A 902 0.82 15.56 15.24
CA ALA A 902 -0.32 16.42 15.54
C ALA A 902 -1.50 16.21 14.59
N TYR A 903 -1.34 15.40 13.54
CA TYR A 903 -2.43 15.04 12.64
C TYR A 903 -3.23 13.86 13.22
N GLU A 904 -4.46 14.14 13.67
CA GLU A 904 -5.33 13.18 14.35
C GLU A 904 -5.68 11.96 13.47
N ASP A 905 -5.80 12.18 12.16
CA ASP A 905 -6.12 11.14 11.17
C ASP A 905 -4.87 10.41 10.63
N LEU A 906 -3.67 10.63 11.21
CA LEU A 906 -2.45 9.90 10.84
C LEU A 906 -2.62 8.37 10.76
N PRO A 907 -3.37 7.70 11.67
CA PRO A 907 -3.61 6.27 11.55
C PRO A 907 -4.27 5.86 10.23
N LEU A 908 -5.12 6.69 9.64
CA LEU A 908 -5.87 6.38 8.42
C LEU A 908 -5.00 6.39 7.16
N SER A 909 -3.75 6.85 7.25
CA SER A 909 -2.72 6.64 6.23
C SER A 909 -2.17 5.20 6.23
N TYR A 910 -2.35 4.45 7.33
CA TYR A 910 -1.86 3.09 7.51
C TYR A 910 -2.99 2.05 7.56
N TYR A 911 -4.12 2.42 8.14
CA TYR A 911 -5.27 1.56 8.37
C TYR A 911 -6.50 2.03 7.59
N SER A 912 -7.29 1.10 7.08
CA SER A 912 -8.67 1.38 6.69
C SER A 912 -9.50 1.74 7.91
N PRO A 913 -10.51 2.61 7.75
CA PRO A 913 -11.55 2.82 8.76
C PRO A 913 -12.11 1.52 9.34
N GLU A 914 -12.41 0.56 8.47
CA GLU A 914 -13.06 -0.69 8.84
C GLU A 914 -12.18 -1.54 9.75
N LEU A 915 -10.86 -1.59 9.51
CA LEU A 915 -9.92 -2.27 10.38
C LEU A 915 -9.67 -1.45 11.65
N TRP A 916 -9.39 -0.15 11.53
CA TRP A 916 -9.03 0.72 12.66
C TRP A 916 -10.11 0.76 13.76
N TRP A 917 -11.39 0.64 13.39
CA TRP A 917 -12.51 0.66 14.33
C TRP A 917 -13.18 -0.71 14.55
N SER A 918 -12.55 -1.82 14.14
CA SER A 918 -13.08 -3.16 14.39
C SER A 918 -12.96 -3.62 15.85
N SER A 919 -13.79 -4.58 16.24
CA SER A 919 -13.67 -5.28 17.53
C SER A 919 -12.29 -5.93 17.68
N GLU A 920 -11.79 -6.56 16.61
CA GLU A 920 -10.49 -7.24 16.61
C GLU A 920 -9.37 -6.24 16.90
N ALA A 921 -9.39 -5.06 16.26
CA ALA A 921 -8.37 -4.03 16.49
C ALA A 921 -8.39 -3.47 17.92
N LYS A 922 -9.55 -3.51 18.58
CA LYS A 922 -9.67 -3.12 19.99
C LYS A 922 -9.11 -4.17 20.94
N GLU A 923 -9.34 -5.45 20.68
CA GLU A 923 -8.94 -6.55 21.56
C GLU A 923 -7.48 -6.98 21.37
N VAL A 924 -7.01 -7.01 20.13
CA VAL A 924 -5.68 -7.48 19.76
C VAL A 924 -5.02 -6.51 18.76
N PHE A 925 -3.69 -6.51 18.70
CA PHE A 925 -2.99 -5.75 17.67
C PHE A 925 -3.22 -6.40 16.30
N VAL A 926 -3.78 -5.63 15.38
CA VAL A 926 -3.96 -5.99 13.97
C VAL A 926 -3.00 -5.14 13.12
N PRO A 927 -2.24 -5.73 12.17
CA PRO A 927 -1.31 -4.97 11.34
C PRO A 927 -2.08 -4.06 10.37
N PRO A 928 -1.44 -2.98 9.88
CA PRO A 928 -2.09 -2.09 8.94
C PRO A 928 -2.30 -2.72 7.56
N ASP A 929 -3.43 -2.38 6.93
CA ASP A 929 -3.90 -2.92 5.65
C ASP A 929 -3.74 -1.95 4.47
N ARG A 930 -3.31 -0.71 4.71
CA ARG A 930 -3.02 0.28 3.64
C ARG A 930 -1.55 0.51 3.41
N ARG A 931 -0.79 0.69 4.49
CA ARG A 931 0.64 0.98 4.44
C ARG A 931 1.36 0.25 5.57
N PRO A 932 2.48 -0.45 5.32
CA PRO A 932 3.24 -1.07 6.39
C PRO A 932 3.76 0.00 7.36
N LEU A 933 3.73 -0.33 8.66
CA LEU A 933 4.42 0.46 9.68
C LEU A 933 5.92 0.25 9.50
N SER A 934 6.64 1.29 9.10
CA SER A 934 8.10 1.25 8.94
C SER A 934 8.76 0.88 10.28
N SER A 935 9.55 -0.19 10.30
CA SER A 935 10.32 -0.59 11.49
C SER A 935 11.37 0.47 11.84
N ILE A 936 11.78 0.53 13.12
CA ILE A 936 12.88 1.39 13.60
C ILE A 936 14.13 1.25 12.71
N ILE A 937 14.37 0.06 12.15
CA ILE A 937 15.53 -0.26 11.32
C ILE A 937 15.49 0.45 9.96
N SER A 938 14.34 0.50 9.29
CA SER A 938 14.21 1.20 7.99
C SER A 938 14.53 2.70 8.06
N SER A 939 14.31 3.32 9.23
CA SER A 939 14.66 4.72 9.50
C SER A 939 16.14 4.93 9.89
N LEU A 940 16.83 3.86 10.29
CA LEU A 940 18.26 3.88 10.65
C LEU A 940 19.16 3.56 9.45
N THR A 941 18.69 2.75 8.50
CA THR A 941 19.44 2.40 7.28
C THR A 941 19.35 3.46 6.17
N SER A 942 18.43 4.44 6.28
CA SER A 942 18.28 5.56 5.35
C SER A 942 19.11 6.80 5.72
N ARG A 943 20.12 6.65 6.58
CA ARG A 943 21.03 7.73 7.01
C ARG A 943 22.46 7.53 6.54
#